data_AF-A0A1M6NDC3-F1
#
_entry.id   AF-A0A1M6NDC3-F1
#
_cell.length_a   1.000
_cell.length_b   1.000
_cell.length_c   1.000
_cell.angle_alpha   90.00
_cell.angle_beta   90.00
_cell.angle_gamma   90.00
#
_symmetry.space_group_name_H-M   'P 1'
#
loop_
_entity.id
_entity.type
_entity.pdbx_description
1 polymer ?
#
loop_
_entity_poly.entity_id
_entity_poly.type
_entity_poly.pdbx_seq_one_letter_code
_entity_poly.pdbx_strand_id
1 'polypeptide(L)'
;MKRSSSLLLSTLLVMGGAEAATPGAVTKSIVENGGAEVKLETQNSISYKVAFYRDDVFRILAAPGGKFEDPKNDADKAQILLPEIKQDAKVTVKETDTQITFTTSKLVLTLNKADSTFSLKNAAGKELWKEVTPLDIEEKLTVQTLDTSKDESFFGGGQQNGYFTHKGTKIEIRADGNWNEGGKPNPAPFYMSDRGYGVLRNTFSPGHYDFTAADSIKLDHQEQRFDAYYFVGDDFKRVVDLYTQFTGRPNFVPIWALELGEADAYMTRDKKTKELLKNEDGTYVETTPDCIPRLAEQYRKHDMPGGWILPNDGYGCGYVQLPEVVQRLKALGFYTGLWTEKDLTQTKWEVGTAGVRAQKLDVAWTGPAYQFSLDANKKAWTSLTTNSESRGFVWTVQGWAGTQRYSICWTGDQYGSWDLIRYHIPTLIGSGMSGQAYATTDVDGIFGGSPETYTRDLQWKCFTPVLYAMNGWSNVNKSPWSYEEPYRSINRDYLKLKMRLTPYMYKYTREAWDTGAPIVRGMLWEFPEDKKTYDTSTQHQYMLGESILVAPVYTSTKINKGWRKEDIYLPEGNWVDYWDGRRVTGPTTIDAYPAPLEKLPLIIKAGAIIPMYPEMLYNNQKPKDPLTFDIYPHGESEFELYEDDGLTKEYQKGEFAKQLIKVSAPTNDKAGDITIDLGPLKGEFDGKLESRVYQFQIHCEAKPTSITVNGEPLLELTESGTYSNSLASWYYDKEDKRGVIHARLHRLPTNESVLVKIDVDESIKIEPSPAYPVPEVTPDIDKTQILAKASSQHSNSPISNAFDGTAETMWHSNYGKKDPGKFPYEVTIDMGGLYAVNSFHYLPRANGGNGMLKDYEIYVSRSPEDLGKQVAKGSFTKETDLQKVKFPTTWGEYVHLKILNSHGNNPHAAAAEFDLTQDLNAKPLADEVAYLSDLKPSSSKGKFNNDKSIGGKTLSVNEQTYKKGIGALSGSEIVYTLDGSWDVLKGHVGMDDEVGDGGSVMFRVYGDGKLIFESPEQDGKSIKQLMELNIKGVKELKLVLLPVDDDNANDHGDWVDAKLIRKGSE
;
A
#
# COMPACT_ATOMS: atom_id res chain seq x y z
N MET A 1 49.80 -50.59 13.09
CA MET A 1 50.98 -50.57 12.20
C MET A 1 51.12 -49.18 11.59
N LYS A 2 52.37 -48.76 11.38
CA LYS A 2 52.91 -47.43 11.01
C LYS A 2 52.28 -46.85 9.72
N ARG A 3 51.89 -45.57 9.67
CA ARG A 3 52.68 -44.34 9.35
C ARG A 3 53.51 -44.42 8.06
N SER A 4 53.23 -43.52 7.11
CA SER A 4 54.25 -42.62 6.55
C SER A 4 53.61 -41.36 5.95
N SER A 5 54.24 -40.23 6.23
CA SER A 5 53.89 -38.87 5.83
C SER A 5 54.76 -38.45 4.65
N SER A 6 54.26 -37.61 3.75
CA SER A 6 55.10 -36.71 2.95
C SER A 6 54.43 -35.32 2.84
N LEU A 7 55.16 -34.33 3.35
CA LEU A 7 54.96 -32.91 3.13
C LEU A 7 54.98 -32.60 1.62
N LEU A 8 54.03 -31.79 1.15
CA LEU A 8 54.18 -31.04 -0.10
C LEU A 8 54.11 -29.54 0.20
N LEU A 9 55.20 -28.90 -0.19
CA LEU A 9 55.53 -27.49 -0.06
C LEU A 9 54.44 -26.61 -0.69
N SER A 10 53.97 -25.65 0.10
CA SER A 10 53.25 -24.47 -0.34
C SER A 10 54.13 -23.64 -1.28
N THR A 11 53.85 -23.75 -2.58
CA THR A 11 54.28 -22.71 -3.52
C THR A 11 53.17 -21.67 -3.50
N LEU A 12 53.40 -20.55 -2.80
CA LEU A 12 52.62 -19.33 -3.00
C LEU A 12 52.79 -18.95 -4.47
N LEU A 13 51.84 -19.35 -5.32
CA LEU A 13 51.51 -18.55 -6.47
C LEU A 13 50.92 -17.27 -5.88
N VAL A 14 51.70 -16.19 -5.95
CA VAL A 14 51.13 -14.85 -5.95
C VAL A 14 50.23 -14.82 -7.18
N MET A 15 48.95 -15.18 -7.01
CA MET A 15 47.91 -14.74 -7.91
C MET A 15 47.91 -13.22 -7.77
N GLY A 16 48.53 -12.54 -8.74
CA GLY A 16 48.33 -11.11 -8.91
C GLY A 16 46.83 -10.87 -8.90
N GLY A 17 46.37 -10.03 -7.98
CA GLY A 17 45.02 -9.51 -8.05
C GLY A 17 44.82 -8.91 -9.43
N ALA A 18 43.68 -9.17 -10.05
CA ALA A 18 43.29 -8.46 -11.26
C ALA A 18 43.29 -6.95 -10.92
N GLU A 19 44.22 -6.20 -11.51
CA GLU A 19 44.24 -4.74 -11.43
C GLU A 19 42.96 -4.21 -12.09
N ALA A 20 42.27 -3.29 -11.41
CA ALA A 20 41.15 -2.52 -11.95
C ALA A 20 41.53 -1.90 -13.31
N ALA A 21 40.77 -2.21 -14.36
CA ALA A 21 41.07 -1.74 -15.72
C ALA A 21 40.36 -0.41 -16.00
N THR A 22 40.83 0.66 -15.35
CA THR A 22 40.41 2.02 -15.71
C THR A 22 40.79 2.33 -17.16
N PRO A 23 40.03 3.16 -17.91
CA PRO A 23 40.30 3.45 -19.32
C PRO A 23 41.65 4.13 -19.59
N GLY A 24 42.11 4.98 -18.67
CA GLY A 24 43.30 5.81 -18.87
C GLY A 24 43.06 6.97 -19.85
N ALA A 25 44.14 7.53 -20.40
CA ALA A 25 44.05 8.71 -21.26
C ALA A 25 43.40 8.39 -22.62
N VAL A 26 42.67 9.37 -23.18
CA VAL A 26 42.12 9.31 -24.54
C VAL A 26 43.26 9.45 -25.55
N THR A 27 43.44 8.44 -26.39
CA THR A 27 44.50 8.40 -27.41
C THR A 27 43.99 8.84 -28.78
N LYS A 28 42.69 8.72 -29.04
CA LYS A 28 42.06 9.07 -30.32
C LYS A 28 40.58 9.36 -30.16
N SER A 29 40.08 10.32 -30.91
CA SER A 29 38.67 10.66 -31.05
C SER A 29 38.23 10.59 -32.52
N ILE A 30 37.01 10.11 -32.77
CA ILE A 30 36.42 10.02 -34.11
C ILE A 30 35.01 10.59 -34.02
N VAL A 31 34.79 11.72 -34.70
CA VAL A 31 33.49 12.39 -34.75
C VAL A 31 32.71 11.88 -35.95
N GLU A 32 31.49 11.39 -35.70
CA GLU A 32 30.57 10.83 -36.68
C GLU A 32 29.22 11.57 -36.60
N ASN A 33 28.35 11.35 -37.59
CA ASN A 33 26.99 11.90 -37.64
C ASN A 33 26.89 13.41 -37.33
N GLY A 34 27.81 14.20 -37.87
CA GLY A 34 27.80 15.66 -37.68
C GLY A 34 28.03 16.11 -36.22
N GLY A 35 28.65 15.27 -35.38
CA GLY A 35 28.88 15.55 -33.96
C GLY A 35 27.94 14.82 -33.02
N ALA A 36 26.87 14.20 -33.52
CA ALA A 36 25.91 13.47 -32.71
C ALA A 36 26.47 12.14 -32.16
N GLU A 37 27.52 11.59 -32.77
CA GLU A 37 28.23 10.43 -32.25
C GLU A 37 29.75 10.68 -32.22
N VAL A 38 30.39 10.31 -31.12
CA VAL A 38 31.86 10.35 -30.99
C VAL A 38 32.36 9.04 -30.41
N LYS A 39 33.29 8.40 -31.11
CA LYS A 39 34.01 7.20 -30.64
C LYS A 39 35.37 7.61 -30.11
N LEU A 40 35.78 7.02 -28.99
CA LEU A 40 37.05 7.31 -28.34
C LEU A 40 37.82 6.02 -28.08
N GLU A 41 39.11 6.02 -28.40
CA GLU A 41 40.05 4.97 -28.02
C GLU A 41 40.86 5.48 -26.82
N THR A 42 41.13 4.60 -25.85
CA THR A 42 41.89 4.93 -24.64
C THR A 42 43.13 4.07 -24.49
N GLN A 43 44.06 4.50 -23.64
CA GLN A 43 45.34 3.82 -23.40
C GLN A 43 45.18 2.36 -22.97
N ASN A 44 44.19 2.05 -22.12
CA ASN A 44 44.02 0.71 -21.54
C ASN A 44 43.02 -0.16 -22.31
N SER A 45 42.87 0.09 -23.63
CA SER A 45 42.02 -0.71 -24.53
C SER A 45 40.52 -0.73 -24.19
N ILE A 46 40.05 0.16 -23.31
CA ILE A 46 38.63 0.51 -23.22
C ILE A 46 38.31 1.48 -24.36
N SER A 47 37.17 1.33 -25.01
CA SER A 47 36.69 2.32 -25.97
C SER A 47 35.36 2.89 -25.51
N TYR A 48 35.14 4.17 -25.80
CA TYR A 48 33.86 4.83 -25.56
C TYR A 48 33.10 5.09 -26.85
N LYS A 49 31.78 5.10 -26.76
CA LYS A 49 30.88 5.73 -27.72
C LYS A 49 29.96 6.69 -26.97
N VAL A 50 30.04 7.97 -27.29
CA VAL A 50 29.14 9.02 -26.80
C VAL A 50 28.16 9.34 -27.91
N ALA A 51 26.86 9.17 -27.68
CA ALA A 51 25.82 9.39 -28.69
C ALA A 51 24.72 10.30 -28.13
N PHE A 52 24.37 11.34 -28.87
CA PHE A 52 23.28 12.26 -28.54
C PHE A 52 22.08 11.91 -29.39
N TYR A 53 20.94 11.64 -28.74
CA TYR A 53 19.68 11.32 -29.43
C TYR A 53 18.79 12.54 -29.54
N ARG A 54 18.78 13.37 -28.49
CA ARG A 54 18.11 14.66 -28.42
C ARG A 54 19.05 15.69 -27.81
N ASP A 55 18.71 16.97 -27.89
CA ASP A 55 19.49 18.01 -27.22
C ASP A 55 19.58 17.79 -25.70
N ASP A 56 18.59 17.12 -25.10
CA ASP A 56 18.47 16.81 -23.67
C ASP A 56 18.68 15.31 -23.33
N VAL A 57 19.05 14.47 -24.30
CA VAL A 57 19.27 13.02 -24.07
C VAL A 57 20.52 12.54 -24.77
N PHE A 58 21.44 11.95 -24.01
CA PHE A 58 22.65 11.33 -24.52
C PHE A 58 22.94 9.99 -23.86
N ARG A 59 23.82 9.21 -24.48
CA ARG A 59 24.23 7.87 -24.08
C ARG A 59 25.75 7.83 -23.99
N ILE A 60 26.28 7.24 -22.92
CA ILE A 60 27.68 6.88 -22.78
C ILE A 60 27.76 5.35 -22.78
N LEU A 61 28.48 4.79 -23.76
CA LEU A 61 28.89 3.39 -23.75
C LEU A 61 30.40 3.30 -23.53
N ALA A 62 30.84 2.34 -22.73
CA ALA A 62 32.23 1.97 -22.59
C ALA A 62 32.38 0.44 -22.50
N ALA A 63 33.30 -0.12 -23.27
CA ALA A 63 33.56 -1.55 -23.29
C ALA A 63 35.02 -1.87 -23.68
N PRO A 64 35.60 -2.99 -23.21
CA PRO A 64 36.88 -3.49 -23.70
C PRO A 64 36.85 -3.74 -25.20
N GLY A 65 37.85 -3.20 -25.91
CA GLY A 65 38.03 -3.38 -27.36
C GLY A 65 36.92 -2.78 -28.22
N GLY A 66 36.06 -1.91 -27.68
CA GLY A 66 34.97 -1.27 -28.44
C GLY A 66 33.85 -2.22 -28.85
N LYS A 67 33.66 -3.32 -28.11
CA LYS A 67 32.54 -4.25 -28.30
C LYS A 67 31.25 -3.67 -27.69
N PHE A 68 30.65 -2.72 -28.39
CA PHE A 68 29.40 -2.06 -28.00
C PHE A 68 28.16 -2.92 -28.31
N GLU A 69 28.12 -4.12 -27.75
CA GLU A 69 26.95 -5.02 -27.88
C GLU A 69 25.82 -4.54 -26.96
N ASP A 70 24.55 -4.77 -27.35
CA ASP A 70 23.41 -4.52 -26.46
C ASP A 70 23.32 -5.61 -25.37
N PRO A 71 22.74 -5.31 -24.19
CA PRO A 71 22.74 -6.25 -23.07
C PRO A 71 21.99 -7.54 -23.42
N LYS A 72 22.69 -8.68 -23.41
CA LYS A 72 22.15 -10.02 -23.80
C LYS A 72 21.28 -9.92 -25.07
N ASN A 73 21.99 -9.66 -26.16
CA ASN A 73 21.61 -9.32 -27.54
C ASN A 73 20.77 -10.36 -28.31
N ASP A 74 19.79 -11.00 -27.67
CA ASP A 74 18.76 -11.72 -28.41
C ASP A 74 17.74 -10.72 -28.93
N ALA A 75 17.94 -10.26 -30.18
CA ALA A 75 17.08 -9.28 -30.84
C ALA A 75 15.63 -9.76 -30.99
N ASP A 76 15.37 -11.06 -30.90
CA ASP A 76 14.02 -11.63 -30.98
C ASP A 76 13.28 -11.54 -29.63
N LYS A 77 13.99 -11.28 -28.54
CA LYS A 77 13.41 -11.06 -27.19
C LYS A 77 13.06 -9.60 -26.93
N ALA A 78 12.25 -9.37 -25.90
CA ALA A 78 11.94 -8.01 -25.47
C ALA A 78 13.20 -7.23 -25.01
N GLN A 79 13.33 -6.01 -25.53
CA GLN A 79 14.42 -5.08 -25.21
C GLN A 79 13.94 -4.01 -24.23
N ILE A 80 14.85 -3.40 -23.45
CA ILE A 80 14.50 -2.28 -22.56
C ILE A 80 14.01 -1.08 -23.39
N LEU A 81 14.78 -0.74 -24.43
CA LEU A 81 14.54 0.40 -25.31
C LEU A 81 13.54 0.06 -26.41
N LEU A 82 12.83 1.08 -26.91
CA LEU A 82 12.04 0.97 -28.13
C LEU A 82 12.95 0.72 -29.35
N PRO A 83 12.49 -0.06 -30.36
CA PRO A 83 13.30 -0.42 -31.52
C PRO A 83 13.67 0.79 -32.39
N GLU A 84 12.84 1.84 -32.40
CA GLU A 84 13.08 3.05 -33.16
C GLU A 84 13.23 4.24 -32.19
N ILE A 85 14.48 4.65 -31.96
CA ILE A 85 14.80 5.88 -31.25
C ILE A 85 15.40 6.85 -32.26
N LYS A 86 14.68 7.96 -32.50
CA LYS A 86 15.14 8.99 -33.42
C LYS A 86 16.38 9.70 -32.85
N GLN A 87 17.40 9.85 -33.69
CA GLN A 87 18.59 10.64 -33.40
C GLN A 87 18.48 11.98 -34.15
N ASP A 88 18.08 13.05 -33.46
CA ASP A 88 17.90 14.38 -34.04
C ASP A 88 18.55 15.52 -33.22
N ALA A 89 19.49 15.16 -32.33
CA ALA A 89 20.29 16.10 -31.57
C ALA A 89 21.15 17.01 -32.44
N LYS A 90 21.27 18.27 -32.02
CA LYS A 90 22.21 19.25 -32.60
C LYS A 90 23.36 19.45 -31.63
N VAL A 91 24.53 18.92 -32.00
CA VAL A 91 25.71 18.90 -31.12
C VAL A 91 26.87 19.65 -31.77
N THR A 92 27.46 20.58 -31.02
CA THR A 92 28.76 21.14 -31.33
C THR A 92 29.82 20.40 -30.53
N VAL A 93 30.80 19.79 -31.20
CA VAL A 93 31.93 19.11 -30.58
C VAL A 93 33.17 19.99 -30.70
N LYS A 94 33.80 20.32 -29.57
CA LYS A 94 35.06 21.06 -29.50
C LYS A 94 36.10 20.23 -28.76
N GLU A 95 37.18 19.90 -29.45
CA GLU A 95 38.32 19.20 -28.86
C GLU A 95 39.51 20.16 -28.65
N THR A 96 40.21 19.96 -27.54
CA THR A 96 41.46 20.63 -27.17
C THR A 96 42.50 19.59 -26.72
N ASP A 97 43.69 20.03 -26.35
CA ASP A 97 44.73 19.13 -25.84
C ASP A 97 44.31 18.43 -24.54
N THR A 98 43.48 19.07 -23.71
CA THR A 98 43.12 18.58 -22.38
C THR A 98 41.70 18.01 -22.28
N GLN A 99 40.76 18.43 -23.13
CA GLN A 99 39.36 18.05 -23.01
C GLN A 99 38.62 17.98 -24.35
N ILE A 100 37.51 17.23 -24.36
CA ILE A 100 36.47 17.24 -25.40
C ILE A 100 35.18 17.78 -24.80
N THR A 101 34.59 18.79 -25.41
CA THR A 101 33.32 19.40 -24.96
C THR A 101 32.24 19.18 -26.02
N PHE A 102 31.09 18.68 -25.58
CA PHE A 102 29.88 18.49 -26.37
C PHE A 102 28.84 19.50 -25.90
N THR A 103 28.29 20.29 -26.80
CA THR A 103 27.33 21.34 -26.46
C THR A 103 26.07 21.20 -27.30
N THR A 104 24.92 21.16 -26.64
CA THR A 104 23.58 21.23 -27.25
C THR A 104 22.86 22.48 -26.77
N SER A 105 21.60 22.67 -27.19
CA SER A 105 20.77 23.75 -26.64
C SER A 105 20.33 23.54 -25.18
N LYS A 106 20.52 22.33 -24.62
CA LYS A 106 20.03 21.95 -23.29
C LYS A 106 21.11 21.55 -22.30
N LEU A 107 22.29 21.13 -22.77
CA LEU A 107 23.35 20.65 -21.90
C LEU A 107 24.77 20.86 -22.46
N VAL A 108 25.75 20.77 -21.56
CA VAL A 108 27.17 20.72 -21.87
C VAL A 108 27.79 19.52 -21.17
N LEU A 109 28.24 18.54 -21.95
CA LEU A 109 29.01 17.39 -21.47
C LEU A 109 30.49 17.65 -21.76
N THR A 110 31.37 17.42 -20.79
CA THR A 110 32.81 17.57 -20.96
C THR A 110 33.52 16.31 -20.53
N LEU A 111 34.47 15.84 -21.34
CA LEU A 111 35.38 14.75 -21.07
C LEU A 111 36.80 15.28 -20.85
N ASN A 112 37.44 14.88 -19.76
CA ASN A 112 38.86 15.08 -19.53
C ASN A 112 39.68 14.01 -20.27
N LYS A 113 40.62 14.42 -21.13
CA LYS A 113 41.42 13.49 -21.94
C LYS A 113 42.50 12.77 -21.15
N ALA A 114 42.93 13.28 -19.99
CA ALA A 114 44.02 12.69 -19.22
C ALA A 114 43.60 11.39 -18.52
N ASP A 115 42.35 11.30 -18.07
CA ASP A 115 41.85 10.19 -17.24
C ASP A 115 40.48 9.65 -17.70
N SER A 116 39.89 10.22 -18.75
CA SER A 116 38.58 9.85 -19.28
C SER A 116 37.39 10.09 -18.33
N THR A 117 37.49 11.05 -17.40
CA THR A 117 36.36 11.47 -16.55
C THR A 117 35.38 12.41 -17.26
N PHE A 118 34.08 12.20 -17.05
CA PHE A 118 33.00 13.04 -17.58
C PHE A 118 32.44 14.02 -16.54
N SER A 119 31.96 15.17 -17.00
CA SER A 119 31.15 16.12 -16.22
C SER A 119 30.03 16.70 -17.05
N LEU A 120 28.87 16.90 -16.43
CA LEU A 120 27.64 17.37 -17.06
C LEU A 120 27.14 18.66 -16.42
N LYS A 121 26.83 19.64 -17.27
CA LYS A 121 26.12 20.88 -16.90
C LYS A 121 24.85 21.02 -17.73
N ASN A 122 23.83 21.67 -17.17
CA ASN A 122 22.71 22.14 -17.98
C ASN A 122 23.12 23.36 -18.83
N ALA A 123 22.23 23.81 -19.74
CA ALA A 123 22.49 24.97 -20.58
C ALA A 123 22.72 26.29 -19.80
N ALA A 124 22.21 26.38 -18.57
CA ALA A 124 22.44 27.52 -17.68
C ALA A 124 23.80 27.46 -16.95
N GLY A 125 24.59 26.39 -17.14
CA GLY A 125 25.89 26.21 -16.50
C GLY A 125 25.85 25.62 -15.10
N LYS A 126 24.66 25.22 -14.59
CA LYS A 126 24.52 24.47 -13.34
C LYS A 126 25.15 23.09 -13.52
N GLU A 127 26.09 22.73 -12.64
CA GLU A 127 26.65 21.37 -12.56
C GLU A 127 25.57 20.39 -12.10
N LEU A 128 25.36 19.34 -12.90
CA LEU A 128 24.41 18.28 -12.62
C LEU A 128 25.14 17.13 -11.92
N TRP A 129 26.25 16.68 -12.51
CA TRP A 129 27.15 15.69 -11.92
C TRP A 129 28.53 15.75 -12.58
N LYS A 130 29.54 15.22 -11.90
CA LYS A 130 30.88 14.90 -12.42
C LYS A 130 31.35 13.57 -11.86
N GLU A 131 32.12 12.85 -12.66
CA GLU A 131 32.81 11.66 -12.21
C GLU A 131 33.95 12.05 -11.26
N VAL A 132 33.98 11.45 -10.06
CA VAL A 132 35.03 11.67 -9.05
C VAL A 132 36.25 10.81 -9.35
N THR A 133 36.02 9.65 -9.93
CA THR A 133 37.04 8.75 -10.48
C THR A 133 36.60 8.31 -11.87
N PRO A 134 37.53 7.91 -12.76
CA PRO A 134 37.17 7.28 -14.02
C PRO A 134 36.23 6.08 -13.81
N LEU A 135 35.50 5.69 -14.86
CA LEU A 135 34.75 4.43 -14.87
C LEU A 135 35.68 3.26 -14.50
N ASP A 136 35.19 2.39 -13.63
CA ASP A 136 35.85 1.13 -13.32
C ASP A 136 35.16 0.02 -14.11
N ILE A 137 35.90 -0.69 -14.95
CA ILE A 137 35.38 -1.75 -15.84
C ILE A 137 36.19 -3.01 -15.62
N GLU A 138 35.77 -3.80 -14.64
CA GLU A 138 36.33 -5.10 -14.34
C GLU A 138 35.67 -6.20 -15.18
N GLU A 139 36.20 -7.43 -15.13
CA GLU A 139 35.68 -8.56 -15.91
C GLU A 139 34.19 -8.85 -15.71
N LYS A 140 33.65 -8.57 -14.51
CA LYS A 140 32.26 -8.89 -14.14
C LYS A 140 31.52 -7.75 -13.47
N LEU A 141 32.08 -6.55 -13.46
CA LEU A 141 31.56 -5.41 -12.72
C LEU A 141 31.90 -4.12 -13.45
N THR A 142 30.92 -3.23 -13.56
CA THR A 142 31.16 -1.84 -13.93
C THR A 142 30.72 -0.93 -12.80
N VAL A 143 31.53 0.06 -12.45
CA VAL A 143 31.24 1.04 -11.40
C VAL A 143 31.38 2.45 -11.95
N GLN A 144 30.37 3.28 -11.71
CA GLN A 144 30.46 4.73 -11.90
C GLN A 144 30.39 5.42 -10.54
N THR A 145 31.32 6.34 -10.30
CA THR A 145 31.37 7.15 -9.09
C THR A 145 31.12 8.62 -9.44
N LEU A 146 29.98 9.16 -9.04
CA LEU A 146 29.59 10.56 -9.29
C LEU A 146 29.71 11.38 -8.01
N ASP A 147 29.94 12.68 -8.14
CA ASP A 147 29.86 13.59 -7.00
C ASP A 147 28.42 13.72 -6.51
N THR A 148 28.26 14.07 -5.24
CA THR A 148 26.97 14.47 -4.67
C THR A 148 27.16 15.54 -3.60
N SER A 149 26.06 16.10 -3.11
CA SER A 149 26.03 16.99 -1.95
C SER A 149 25.05 16.47 -0.91
N LYS A 150 25.10 17.02 0.31
CA LYS A 150 24.13 16.69 1.36
C LYS A 150 22.70 17.06 0.98
N ASP A 151 22.54 18.11 0.17
CA ASP A 151 21.24 18.64 -0.24
C ASP A 151 20.67 18.01 -1.52
N GLU A 152 21.39 17.06 -2.14
CA GLU A 152 20.90 16.33 -3.30
C GLU A 152 20.14 15.08 -2.87
N SER A 153 18.99 14.86 -3.50
CA SER A 153 18.08 13.74 -3.25
C SER A 153 17.96 12.84 -4.46
N PHE A 154 17.77 11.54 -4.20
CA PHE A 154 17.71 10.51 -5.24
C PHE A 154 16.41 9.71 -5.15
N PHE A 155 15.83 9.39 -6.30
CA PHE A 155 14.55 8.69 -6.44
C PHE A 155 14.65 7.64 -7.56
N GLY A 156 13.67 6.72 -7.63
CA GLY A 156 13.62 5.68 -8.66
C GLY A 156 13.97 4.29 -8.09
N GLY A 157 14.64 3.47 -8.89
CA GLY A 157 15.04 2.10 -8.53
C GLY A 157 13.99 1.03 -8.82
N GLY A 158 12.86 1.41 -9.43
CA GLY A 158 11.68 0.57 -9.56
C GLY A 158 10.85 0.54 -8.29
N GLN A 159 10.16 -0.56 -8.08
CA GLN A 159 9.37 -0.80 -6.90
C GLN A 159 10.26 -1.32 -5.76
N GLN A 160 10.72 -0.39 -4.91
CA GLN A 160 11.51 -0.67 -3.71
C GLN A 160 10.58 -0.63 -2.49
N ASN A 161 10.14 -1.80 -2.00
CA ASN A 161 9.06 -1.86 -1.02
C ASN A 161 9.40 -1.10 0.26
N GLY A 162 8.59 -0.10 0.63
CA GLY A 162 8.76 0.74 1.81
C GLY A 162 9.50 2.06 1.57
N TYR A 163 10.03 2.30 0.36
CA TYR A 163 10.92 3.45 0.10
C TYR A 163 10.57 4.16 -1.21
N PHE A 164 10.61 5.49 -1.18
CA PHE A 164 10.50 6.32 -2.40
C PHE A 164 11.71 7.24 -2.61
N THR A 165 12.42 7.58 -1.53
CA THR A 165 13.60 8.46 -1.50
C THR A 165 14.80 7.70 -0.97
N HIS A 166 15.97 7.92 -1.56
CA HIS A 166 17.14 7.04 -1.39
C HIS A 166 18.39 7.75 -0.87
N LYS A 167 18.35 9.07 -0.61
CA LYS A 167 19.52 9.75 -0.03
C LYS A 167 19.86 9.15 1.33
N GLY A 168 21.12 8.76 1.54
CA GLY A 168 21.57 8.13 2.78
C GLY A 168 21.30 6.61 2.83
N THR A 169 20.79 5.99 1.76
CA THR A 169 20.50 4.55 1.70
C THR A 169 21.29 3.85 0.60
N LYS A 170 21.26 2.52 0.61
CA LYS A 170 21.70 1.67 -0.50
C LYS A 170 20.50 0.92 -1.03
N ILE A 171 20.38 0.84 -2.33
CA ILE A 171 19.33 0.04 -2.98
C ILE A 171 19.94 -1.01 -3.90
N GLU A 172 19.29 -2.17 -3.94
CA GLU A 172 19.64 -3.24 -4.86
C GLU A 172 18.73 -3.16 -6.08
N ILE A 173 19.33 -3.23 -7.26
CA ILE A 173 18.62 -3.26 -8.53
C ILE A 173 18.62 -4.71 -9.01
N ARG A 174 17.80 -5.52 -8.36
CA ARG A 174 17.63 -6.95 -8.67
C ARG A 174 16.28 -7.46 -8.23
N ALA A 175 15.81 -8.49 -8.90
CA ALA A 175 14.70 -9.31 -8.44
C ALA A 175 15.17 -10.17 -7.26
N ASP A 176 14.41 -10.21 -6.16
CA ASP A 176 14.78 -10.99 -4.97
C ASP A 176 13.69 -11.94 -4.44
N GLY A 177 12.50 -11.96 -5.09
CA GLY A 177 11.38 -12.80 -4.65
C GLY A 177 10.80 -12.43 -3.28
N ASN A 178 11.28 -11.35 -2.65
CA ASN A 178 10.76 -10.84 -1.40
C ASN A 178 9.64 -9.82 -1.69
N TRP A 179 8.44 -10.13 -1.20
CA TRP A 179 7.25 -9.29 -1.39
C TRP A 179 7.00 -8.32 -0.24
N ASN A 180 7.75 -8.41 0.86
CA ASN A 180 7.55 -7.59 2.06
C ASN A 180 8.34 -6.26 1.98
N GLU A 181 8.28 -5.46 3.05
CA GLU A 181 9.13 -4.27 3.21
C GLU A 181 10.61 -4.61 2.99
N GLY A 182 11.31 -3.78 2.21
CA GLY A 182 12.69 -4.01 1.76
C GLY A 182 12.85 -4.95 0.56
N GLY A 183 11.77 -5.56 0.07
CA GLY A 183 11.74 -6.38 -1.15
C GLY A 183 11.75 -5.55 -2.44
N LYS A 184 12.05 -6.20 -3.57
CA LYS A 184 12.12 -5.57 -4.90
C LYS A 184 11.29 -6.37 -5.90
N PRO A 185 9.95 -6.29 -5.82
CA PRO A 185 9.07 -7.05 -6.71
C PRO A 185 9.16 -6.59 -8.16
N ASN A 186 9.50 -5.33 -8.45
CA ASN A 186 9.60 -4.81 -9.81
C ASN A 186 10.75 -3.79 -9.93
N PRO A 187 12.01 -4.23 -9.82
CA PRO A 187 13.17 -3.34 -9.86
C PRO A 187 13.29 -2.66 -11.24
N ALA A 188 13.92 -1.50 -11.28
CA ALA A 188 14.29 -0.84 -12.54
C ALA A 188 15.67 -0.19 -12.41
N PRO A 189 16.59 -0.38 -13.38
CA PRO A 189 17.90 0.25 -13.39
C PRO A 189 17.83 1.72 -13.82
N PHE A 190 16.94 2.47 -13.19
CA PHE A 190 16.67 3.87 -13.45
C PHE A 190 16.63 4.63 -12.13
N TYR A 191 17.38 5.71 -12.02
CA TYR A 191 17.28 6.64 -10.90
C TYR A 191 17.24 8.08 -11.42
N MET A 192 16.79 9.00 -10.58
CA MET A 192 16.84 10.44 -10.87
C MET A 192 17.31 11.23 -9.66
N SER A 193 17.82 12.42 -9.95
CA SER A 193 18.31 13.40 -8.99
C SER A 193 17.56 14.72 -9.15
N ASP A 194 17.33 15.38 -8.02
CA ASP A 194 16.77 16.73 -7.97
C ASP A 194 17.72 17.83 -8.47
N ARG A 195 18.95 17.47 -8.84
CA ARG A 195 19.82 18.38 -9.61
C ARG A 195 19.30 18.60 -11.03
N GLY A 196 18.43 17.73 -11.55
CA GLY A 196 17.78 17.87 -12.86
C GLY A 196 18.25 16.84 -13.88
N TYR A 197 18.48 15.60 -13.46
CA TYR A 197 18.86 14.52 -14.36
C TYR A 197 18.33 13.16 -13.91
N GLY A 198 18.09 12.27 -14.88
CA GLY A 198 17.84 10.85 -14.68
C GLY A 198 18.83 9.99 -15.43
N VAL A 199 19.07 8.77 -14.95
CA VAL A 199 20.00 7.82 -15.56
C VAL A 199 19.37 6.46 -15.66
N LEU A 200 19.29 5.92 -16.88
CA LEU A 200 18.97 4.52 -17.13
C LEU A 200 20.28 3.77 -17.38
N ARG A 201 20.59 2.77 -16.57
CA ARG A 201 21.60 1.76 -16.90
C ARG A 201 20.96 0.74 -17.84
N ASN A 202 21.34 0.76 -19.12
CA ASN A 202 20.78 -0.10 -20.14
C ASN A 202 21.42 -1.49 -20.05
N THR A 203 20.98 -2.27 -19.06
CA THR A 203 21.48 -3.60 -18.75
C THR A 203 20.36 -4.48 -18.18
N PHE A 204 20.49 -5.80 -18.37
CA PHE A 204 19.69 -6.82 -17.69
C PHE A 204 20.44 -7.50 -16.54
N SER A 205 21.67 -7.07 -16.25
CA SER A 205 22.43 -7.57 -15.10
C SER A 205 21.97 -6.84 -13.82
N PRO A 206 21.97 -7.52 -12.66
CA PRO A 206 21.68 -6.88 -11.39
C PRO A 206 22.78 -5.89 -11.00
N GLY A 207 22.47 -4.98 -10.08
CA GLY A 207 23.39 -3.93 -9.62
C GLY A 207 23.04 -3.35 -8.26
N HIS A 208 23.84 -2.39 -7.80
CA HIS A 208 23.62 -1.67 -6.55
C HIS A 208 23.85 -0.18 -6.73
N TYR A 209 23.00 0.63 -6.10
CA TYR A 209 23.17 2.09 -6.03
C TYR A 209 23.38 2.50 -4.58
N ASP A 210 24.56 3.04 -4.28
CA ASP A 210 24.97 3.50 -2.96
C ASP A 210 24.92 5.04 -2.89
N PHE A 211 23.93 5.55 -2.16
CA PHE A 211 23.69 6.97 -1.94
C PHE A 211 24.06 7.41 -0.51
N THR A 212 24.85 6.60 0.22
CA THR A 212 25.14 6.82 1.65
C THR A 212 26.21 7.86 1.90
N ALA A 213 27.17 8.00 0.98
CA ALA A 213 28.27 8.92 1.15
C ALA A 213 27.86 10.39 0.90
N ALA A 214 28.57 11.31 1.56
CA ALA A 214 28.21 12.73 1.59
C ALA A 214 28.68 13.50 0.35
N ASP A 215 29.74 13.01 -0.31
CA ASP A 215 30.47 13.69 -1.38
C ASP A 215 30.50 12.90 -2.70
N SER A 216 30.17 11.61 -2.66
CA SER A 216 30.07 10.77 -3.85
C SER A 216 28.98 9.70 -3.74
N ILE A 217 28.50 9.21 -4.88
CA ILE A 217 27.61 8.05 -5.01
C ILE A 217 28.31 6.98 -5.85
N LYS A 218 28.05 5.71 -5.57
CA LYS A 218 28.61 4.58 -6.34
C LYS A 218 27.48 3.76 -6.95
N LEU A 219 27.59 3.51 -8.25
CA LEU A 219 26.54 2.89 -9.05
C LEU A 219 27.14 1.76 -9.87
N ASP A 220 26.82 0.52 -9.52
CA ASP A 220 27.40 -0.66 -10.14
C ASP A 220 26.39 -1.62 -10.75
N HIS A 221 26.84 -2.37 -11.76
CA HIS A 221 26.13 -3.51 -12.34
C HIS A 221 27.08 -4.64 -12.72
N GLN A 222 26.60 -5.88 -12.63
CA GLN A 222 27.37 -7.10 -12.89
C GLN A 222 27.52 -7.39 -14.39
N GLU A 223 28.23 -6.52 -15.10
CA GLU A 223 28.51 -6.61 -16.55
C GLU A 223 29.86 -5.97 -16.87
N GLN A 224 30.56 -6.44 -17.90
CA GLN A 224 31.85 -5.88 -18.38
C GLN A 224 31.67 -4.67 -19.33
N ARG A 225 30.45 -4.19 -19.48
CA ARG A 225 30.08 -3.08 -20.37
C ARG A 225 29.31 -2.05 -19.57
N PHE A 226 29.76 -0.81 -19.66
CA PHE A 226 29.02 0.33 -19.16
C PHE A 226 28.15 0.88 -20.29
N ASP A 227 26.85 0.97 -20.07
CA ASP A 227 25.90 1.55 -21.02
C ASP A 227 24.83 2.32 -20.27
N ALA A 228 24.90 3.65 -20.35
CA ALA A 228 24.00 4.53 -19.62
C ALA A 228 23.40 5.61 -20.52
N TYR A 229 22.09 5.78 -20.42
CA TYR A 229 21.38 6.93 -20.95
C TYR A 229 21.20 7.97 -19.85
N TYR A 230 21.41 9.23 -20.20
CA TYR A 230 21.24 10.38 -19.33
C TYR A 230 20.14 11.27 -19.90
N PHE A 231 19.14 11.54 -19.07
CA PHE A 231 17.99 12.38 -19.39
C PHE A 231 18.11 13.68 -18.60
N VAL A 232 18.29 14.81 -19.27
CA VAL A 232 18.41 16.13 -18.62
C VAL A 232 17.06 16.82 -18.64
N GLY A 233 16.58 17.23 -17.47
CA GLY A 233 15.29 17.89 -17.33
C GLY A 233 15.34 18.94 -16.23
N ASP A 234 14.62 20.04 -16.45
CA ASP A 234 14.53 21.12 -15.46
C ASP A 234 13.74 20.68 -14.21
N ASP A 235 12.94 19.61 -14.30
CA ASP A 235 12.18 18.99 -13.23
C ASP A 235 12.03 17.46 -13.41
N PHE A 236 11.42 16.80 -12.42
CA PHE A 236 11.14 15.36 -12.46
C PHE A 236 10.16 14.97 -13.57
N LYS A 237 9.20 15.85 -13.87
CA LYS A 237 8.17 15.63 -14.90
C LYS A 237 8.84 15.41 -16.26
N ARG A 238 9.80 16.27 -16.61
CA ARG A 238 10.56 16.18 -17.85
C ARG A 238 11.48 14.96 -17.88
N VAL A 239 12.12 14.61 -16.77
CA VAL A 239 13.01 13.43 -16.70
C VAL A 239 12.23 12.14 -16.95
N VAL A 240 11.08 11.94 -16.30
CA VAL A 240 10.23 10.75 -16.52
C VAL A 240 9.62 10.73 -17.92
N ASP A 241 9.25 11.91 -18.46
CA ASP A 241 8.80 12.05 -19.84
C ASP A 241 9.86 11.57 -20.83
N LEU A 242 11.09 12.03 -20.70
CA LEU A 242 12.19 11.59 -21.55
C LEU A 242 12.49 10.09 -21.36
N TYR A 243 12.53 9.60 -20.13
CA TYR A 243 12.78 8.19 -19.83
C TYR A 243 11.75 7.26 -20.51
N THR A 244 10.47 7.61 -20.42
CA THR A 244 9.39 6.79 -21.00
C THR A 244 9.23 6.96 -22.51
N GLN A 245 9.73 8.04 -23.12
CA GLN A 245 9.86 8.11 -24.59
C GLN A 245 10.86 7.07 -25.13
N PHE A 246 11.88 6.70 -24.35
CA PHE A 246 12.91 5.74 -24.76
C PHE A 246 12.55 4.30 -24.37
N THR A 247 11.94 4.12 -23.20
CA THR A 247 11.58 2.79 -22.67
C THR A 247 10.13 2.40 -22.93
N GLY A 248 9.33 3.27 -23.54
CA GLY A 248 7.91 3.07 -23.84
C GLY A 248 6.99 3.75 -22.82
N ARG A 249 5.93 4.39 -23.32
CA ARG A 249 4.89 5.01 -22.50
C ARG A 249 4.14 3.96 -21.69
N PRO A 250 3.74 4.26 -20.44
CA PRO A 250 2.81 3.42 -19.69
C PRO A 250 1.60 3.03 -20.54
N ASN A 251 1.26 1.74 -20.59
CA ASN A 251 0.14 1.24 -21.38
C ASN A 251 -1.16 1.93 -20.98
N PHE A 252 -1.89 2.51 -21.94
CA PHE A 252 -3.18 3.12 -21.64
C PHE A 252 -4.23 2.04 -21.39
N VAL A 253 -4.58 1.82 -20.13
CA VAL A 253 -5.51 0.77 -19.71
C VAL A 253 -6.96 1.08 -20.13
N PRO A 254 -7.82 0.06 -20.31
CA PRO A 254 -9.25 0.30 -20.50
C PRO A 254 -9.87 0.87 -19.21
N ILE A 255 -10.93 1.67 -19.32
CA ILE A 255 -11.51 2.40 -18.18
C ILE A 255 -12.03 1.48 -17.07
N TRP A 256 -12.47 0.27 -17.42
CA TRP A 256 -12.93 -0.72 -16.44
C TRP A 256 -11.79 -1.32 -15.60
N ALA A 257 -10.53 -1.18 -16.01
CA ALA A 257 -9.39 -1.61 -15.19
C ALA A 257 -9.21 -0.78 -13.93
N LEU A 258 -9.79 0.43 -13.89
CA LEU A 258 -9.83 1.28 -12.70
C LEU A 258 -10.83 0.76 -11.67
N GLU A 259 -11.71 -0.18 -12.03
CA GLU A 259 -12.70 -0.77 -11.12
C GLU A 259 -12.07 -1.87 -10.27
N LEU A 260 -12.66 -2.17 -9.11
CA LEU A 260 -12.21 -3.29 -8.28
C LEU A 260 -12.30 -4.59 -9.08
N GLY A 261 -11.17 -5.29 -9.15
CA GLY A 261 -11.11 -6.68 -9.60
C GLY A 261 -11.20 -7.68 -8.46
N GLU A 262 -11.55 -8.91 -8.77
CA GLU A 262 -11.39 -10.02 -7.83
C GLU A 262 -10.86 -11.28 -8.54
N ALA A 263 -9.87 -11.93 -7.92
CA ALA A 263 -9.24 -13.13 -8.42
C ALA A 263 -9.43 -14.27 -7.42
N ASP A 264 -9.74 -15.48 -7.92
CA ASP A 264 -9.94 -16.69 -7.12
C ASP A 264 -9.77 -17.93 -8.04
N ALA A 265 -9.73 -19.12 -7.44
CA ALA A 265 -9.52 -20.41 -8.12
C ALA A 265 -10.82 -21.26 -8.11
N TYR A 266 -11.69 -21.11 -9.12
CA TYR A 266 -12.95 -21.87 -9.20
C TYR A 266 -12.82 -23.22 -9.89
N MET A 267 -11.84 -24.01 -9.44
CA MET A 267 -11.63 -25.41 -9.82
C MET A 267 -10.90 -26.07 -8.65
N THR A 268 -11.63 -26.43 -7.59
CA THR A 268 -11.07 -26.88 -6.30
C THR A 268 -10.06 -28.02 -6.47
N ARG A 269 -8.99 -27.99 -5.67
CA ARG A 269 -7.87 -28.95 -5.73
C ARG A 269 -7.65 -29.70 -4.42
N ASP A 270 -7.13 -30.90 -4.55
CA ASP A 270 -6.53 -31.61 -3.41
C ASP A 270 -5.28 -30.83 -2.96
N LYS A 271 -5.19 -30.57 -1.66
CA LYS A 271 -4.11 -29.74 -1.10
C LYS A 271 -2.73 -30.40 -1.25
N LYS A 272 -2.65 -31.73 -1.29
CA LYS A 272 -1.40 -32.50 -1.42
C LYS A 272 -1.08 -32.80 -2.87
N THR A 273 -1.98 -33.45 -3.60
CA THR A 273 -1.68 -33.90 -4.97
C THR A 273 -1.74 -32.78 -6.00
N LYS A 274 -2.36 -31.64 -5.64
CA LYS A 274 -2.68 -30.53 -6.55
C LYS A 274 -3.56 -30.97 -7.74
N GLU A 275 -4.16 -32.15 -7.71
CA GLU A 275 -5.11 -32.57 -8.72
C GLU A 275 -6.47 -31.92 -8.46
N LEU A 276 -7.24 -31.70 -9.53
CA LEU A 276 -8.60 -31.17 -9.42
C LEU A 276 -9.49 -32.17 -8.68
N LEU A 277 -10.17 -31.71 -7.63
CA LEU A 277 -11.11 -32.53 -6.88
C LEU A 277 -12.31 -32.87 -7.73
N LYS A 278 -12.68 -34.15 -7.67
CA LYS A 278 -13.87 -34.68 -8.31
C LYS A 278 -14.77 -35.33 -7.28
N ASN A 279 -16.07 -35.20 -7.49
CA ASN A 279 -17.08 -35.97 -6.78
C ASN A 279 -16.93 -37.47 -7.14
N GLU A 280 -17.58 -38.35 -6.38
CA GLU A 280 -17.56 -39.80 -6.62
C GLU A 280 -18.03 -40.20 -8.03
N ASP A 281 -18.86 -39.36 -8.66
CA ASP A 281 -19.37 -39.55 -10.03
C ASP A 281 -18.40 -39.07 -11.14
N GLY A 282 -17.21 -38.55 -10.76
CA GLY A 282 -16.18 -38.07 -11.67
C GLY A 282 -16.37 -36.63 -12.16
N THR A 283 -17.43 -35.93 -11.75
CA THR A 283 -17.61 -34.47 -12.00
C THR A 283 -16.72 -33.66 -11.07
N TYR A 284 -16.33 -32.43 -11.45
CA TYR A 284 -15.53 -31.58 -10.56
C TYR A 284 -16.35 -31.09 -9.37
N VAL A 285 -15.73 -31.02 -8.19
CA VAL A 285 -16.36 -30.52 -6.93
C VAL A 285 -16.78 -29.06 -7.07
N GLU A 286 -15.99 -28.28 -7.80
CA GLU A 286 -16.25 -26.89 -8.14
C GLU A 286 -15.78 -26.65 -9.57
N THR A 287 -16.49 -25.79 -10.27
CA THR A 287 -16.25 -25.46 -11.68
C THR A 287 -16.19 -23.96 -11.90
N THR A 288 -15.58 -23.54 -13.00
CA THR A 288 -15.45 -22.11 -13.34
C THR A 288 -16.78 -21.34 -13.30
N PRO A 289 -17.94 -21.88 -13.75
CA PRO A 289 -19.24 -21.22 -13.60
C PRO A 289 -19.69 -20.93 -12.17
N ASP A 290 -19.14 -21.60 -11.15
CA ASP A 290 -19.50 -21.36 -9.75
C ASP A 290 -19.10 -19.95 -9.28
N CYS A 291 -18.16 -19.28 -9.98
CA CYS A 291 -17.85 -17.87 -9.74
C CYS A 291 -19.07 -16.95 -9.92
N ILE A 292 -20.06 -17.34 -10.72
CA ILE A 292 -21.24 -16.52 -10.98
C ILE A 292 -22.09 -16.37 -9.71
N PRO A 293 -22.68 -17.43 -9.13
CA PRO A 293 -23.50 -17.30 -7.92
C PRO A 293 -22.69 -17.02 -6.66
N ARG A 294 -21.43 -17.49 -6.57
CA ARG A 294 -20.59 -17.33 -5.37
C ARG A 294 -19.98 -15.94 -5.26
N LEU A 295 -19.73 -15.28 -6.39
CA LEU A 295 -19.02 -14.00 -6.43
C LEU A 295 -19.77 -12.91 -7.19
N ALA A 296 -19.96 -13.08 -8.50
CA ALA A 296 -20.49 -12.01 -9.35
C ALA A 296 -21.91 -11.55 -8.94
N GLU A 297 -22.79 -12.48 -8.59
CA GLU A 297 -24.13 -12.16 -8.08
C GLU A 297 -24.08 -11.54 -6.67
N GLN A 298 -23.10 -11.90 -5.84
CA GLN A 298 -22.95 -11.33 -4.50
C GLN A 298 -22.54 -9.86 -4.55
N TYR A 299 -21.64 -9.47 -5.47
CA TYR A 299 -21.34 -8.05 -5.72
C TYR A 299 -22.62 -7.24 -5.98
N ARG A 300 -23.50 -7.75 -6.84
CA ARG A 300 -24.76 -7.06 -7.17
C ARG A 300 -25.75 -7.08 -6.01
N LYS A 301 -25.88 -8.20 -5.31
CA LYS A 301 -26.75 -8.34 -4.13
C LYS A 301 -26.35 -7.37 -3.01
N HIS A 302 -25.07 -7.12 -2.82
CA HIS A 302 -24.55 -6.24 -1.77
C HIS A 302 -24.41 -4.77 -2.22
N ASP A 303 -24.87 -4.43 -3.42
CA ASP A 303 -24.75 -3.09 -4.01
C ASP A 303 -23.29 -2.60 -4.07
N MET A 304 -22.38 -3.53 -4.39
CA MET A 304 -20.94 -3.35 -4.35
C MET A 304 -20.37 -3.11 -5.76
N PRO A 305 -19.57 -2.06 -5.97
CA PRO A 305 -18.87 -1.86 -7.23
C PRO A 305 -17.83 -2.95 -7.51
N GLY A 306 -17.71 -3.35 -8.77
CA GLY A 306 -16.75 -4.36 -9.22
C GLY A 306 -16.85 -4.57 -10.73
N GLY A 307 -15.70 -4.62 -11.39
CA GLY A 307 -15.60 -4.49 -12.85
C GLY A 307 -14.96 -5.64 -13.60
N TRP A 308 -14.18 -6.49 -12.94
CA TRP A 308 -13.61 -7.68 -13.56
C TRP A 308 -13.36 -8.83 -12.58
N ILE A 309 -13.43 -10.06 -13.08
CA ILE A 309 -13.22 -11.29 -12.31
C ILE A 309 -12.21 -12.17 -13.03
N LEU A 310 -11.25 -12.72 -12.29
CA LEU A 310 -10.31 -13.74 -12.74
C LEU A 310 -10.65 -15.06 -12.03
N PRO A 311 -11.23 -16.06 -12.72
CA PRO A 311 -11.80 -17.22 -12.05
C PRO A 311 -10.86 -18.44 -11.95
N ASN A 312 -9.59 -18.30 -12.34
CA ASN A 312 -8.64 -19.41 -12.42
C ASN A 312 -7.26 -19.10 -11.80
N ASP A 313 -7.19 -18.26 -10.76
CA ASP A 313 -5.90 -17.84 -10.19
C ASP A 313 -5.19 -19.02 -9.53
N GLY A 314 -4.09 -19.50 -10.12
CA GLY A 314 -3.23 -20.53 -9.52
C GLY A 314 -2.92 -21.71 -10.42
N TYR A 315 -1.78 -22.35 -10.13
CA TYR A 315 -1.21 -23.42 -10.93
C TYR A 315 -2.20 -24.56 -11.18
N GLY A 316 -2.40 -24.88 -12.45
CA GLY A 316 -3.27 -25.95 -12.93
C GLY A 316 -4.78 -25.74 -12.70
N CYS A 317 -5.24 -24.63 -12.10
CA CYS A 317 -6.67 -24.39 -11.89
C CYS A 317 -7.46 -24.63 -13.18
N GLY A 318 -6.94 -24.10 -14.31
CA GLY A 318 -7.55 -24.27 -15.61
C GLY A 318 -8.93 -23.62 -15.66
N TYR A 319 -9.75 -23.98 -16.64
CA TYR A 319 -11.12 -23.51 -16.71
C TYR A 319 -12.01 -24.48 -17.49
N VAL A 320 -13.31 -24.41 -17.24
CA VAL A 320 -14.35 -25.10 -18.02
C VAL A 320 -15.45 -24.12 -18.40
N GLN A 321 -16.11 -24.35 -19.54
CA GLN A 321 -17.27 -23.55 -19.99
C GLN A 321 -16.98 -22.04 -20.11
N LEU A 322 -15.72 -21.68 -20.43
CA LEU A 322 -15.26 -20.29 -20.43
C LEU A 322 -16.14 -19.33 -21.26
N PRO A 323 -16.62 -19.65 -22.49
CA PRO A 323 -17.51 -18.74 -23.22
C PRO A 323 -18.81 -18.42 -22.48
N GLU A 324 -19.42 -19.39 -21.80
CA GLU A 324 -20.62 -19.17 -20.98
C GLU A 324 -20.29 -18.28 -19.79
N VAL A 325 -19.18 -18.57 -19.10
CA VAL A 325 -18.73 -17.79 -17.93
C VAL A 325 -18.49 -16.33 -18.32
N VAL A 326 -17.76 -16.08 -19.42
CA VAL A 326 -17.52 -14.73 -19.92
C VAL A 326 -18.82 -14.03 -20.25
N GLN A 327 -19.75 -14.70 -20.94
CA GLN A 327 -21.05 -14.11 -21.29
C GLN A 327 -21.87 -13.74 -20.05
N ARG A 328 -21.92 -14.63 -19.05
CA ARG A 328 -22.69 -14.42 -17.81
C ARG A 328 -22.06 -13.36 -16.92
N LEU A 329 -20.73 -13.35 -16.78
CA LEU A 329 -19.99 -12.27 -16.12
C LEU A 329 -20.28 -10.93 -16.79
N LYS A 330 -20.23 -10.89 -18.12
CA LYS A 330 -20.52 -9.66 -18.89
C LYS A 330 -21.94 -9.16 -18.69
N ALA A 331 -22.93 -10.05 -18.62
CA ALA A 331 -24.32 -9.70 -18.32
C ALA A 331 -24.49 -9.06 -16.94
N LEU A 332 -23.59 -9.38 -16.00
CA LEU A 332 -23.53 -8.77 -14.67
C LEU A 332 -22.59 -7.55 -14.63
N GLY A 333 -21.99 -7.12 -15.74
CA GLY A 333 -21.10 -5.95 -15.80
C GLY A 333 -19.62 -6.23 -15.54
N PHE A 334 -19.20 -7.50 -15.51
CA PHE A 334 -17.80 -7.88 -15.30
C PHE A 334 -17.10 -8.22 -16.61
N TYR A 335 -15.83 -7.82 -16.71
CA TYR A 335 -14.88 -8.40 -17.67
C TYR A 335 -14.20 -9.63 -17.07
N THR A 336 -13.74 -10.54 -17.93
CA THR A 336 -13.08 -11.77 -17.48
C THR A 336 -11.58 -11.69 -17.71
N GLY A 337 -10.82 -11.93 -16.66
CA GLY A 337 -9.37 -12.15 -16.72
C GLY A 337 -9.02 -13.63 -16.63
N LEU A 338 -7.79 -13.98 -17.00
CA LEU A 338 -7.22 -15.29 -16.71
C LEU A 338 -5.83 -15.18 -16.09
N TRP A 339 -5.56 -16.01 -15.11
CA TRP A 339 -4.20 -16.31 -14.71
C TRP A 339 -3.58 -17.20 -15.80
N THR A 340 -2.36 -16.86 -16.22
CA THR A 340 -1.83 -17.34 -17.49
C THR A 340 -0.39 -17.85 -17.39
N GLU A 341 -0.15 -19.03 -17.98
CA GLU A 341 1.14 -19.72 -18.02
C GLU A 341 1.90 -19.54 -19.35
N LYS A 342 3.19 -19.92 -19.32
CA LYS A 342 4.28 -19.70 -20.28
C LYS A 342 4.01 -19.78 -21.79
N ASP A 343 3.12 -20.64 -22.28
CA ASP A 343 3.08 -20.97 -23.72
C ASP A 343 1.98 -20.22 -24.50
N LEU A 344 1.05 -19.51 -23.84
CA LEU A 344 -0.04 -18.69 -24.43
C LEU A 344 -0.77 -19.31 -25.65
N THR A 345 -0.78 -20.64 -25.79
CA THR A 345 -1.17 -21.32 -27.03
C THR A 345 -2.66 -21.21 -27.35
N GLN A 346 -3.48 -20.97 -26.33
CA GLN A 346 -4.94 -20.87 -26.45
C GLN A 346 -5.44 -19.43 -26.59
N THR A 347 -4.56 -18.43 -26.50
CA THR A 347 -4.95 -17.00 -26.42
C THR A 347 -5.79 -16.52 -27.59
N LYS A 348 -5.56 -17.04 -28.80
CA LYS A 348 -6.40 -16.72 -29.96
C LYS A 348 -7.87 -17.10 -29.72
N TRP A 349 -8.12 -18.24 -29.10
CA TRP A 349 -9.47 -18.68 -28.73
C TRP A 349 -9.95 -18.01 -27.44
N GLU A 350 -9.14 -17.94 -26.38
CA GLU A 350 -9.51 -17.33 -25.09
C GLU A 350 -9.90 -15.86 -25.25
N VAL A 351 -9.11 -15.08 -25.99
CA VAL A 351 -9.32 -13.65 -26.19
C VAL A 351 -10.29 -13.39 -27.35
N GLY A 352 -10.04 -14.02 -28.50
CA GLY A 352 -10.76 -13.75 -29.75
C GLY A 352 -12.14 -14.39 -29.82
N THR A 353 -12.34 -15.56 -29.21
CA THR A 353 -13.61 -16.30 -29.25
C THR A 353 -14.33 -16.28 -27.90
N ALA A 354 -13.66 -16.65 -26.80
CA ALA A 354 -14.29 -16.74 -25.48
C ALA A 354 -14.52 -15.35 -24.85
N GLY A 355 -13.67 -14.37 -25.15
CA GLY A 355 -13.87 -12.97 -24.76
C GLY A 355 -13.08 -12.51 -23.53
N VAL A 356 -11.99 -13.19 -23.17
CA VAL A 356 -11.07 -12.77 -22.09
C VAL A 356 -10.43 -11.42 -22.41
N ARG A 357 -10.25 -10.55 -21.40
CA ARG A 357 -9.73 -9.18 -21.55
C ARG A 357 -8.60 -8.81 -20.57
N ALA A 358 -8.27 -9.67 -19.62
CA ALA A 358 -7.15 -9.45 -18.69
C ALA A 358 -6.27 -10.70 -18.58
N GLN A 359 -4.98 -10.51 -18.30
CA GLN A 359 -4.06 -11.60 -17.96
C GLN A 359 -3.27 -11.27 -16.70
N LYS A 360 -3.26 -12.18 -15.71
CA LYS A 360 -2.33 -12.15 -14.59
C LYS A 360 -1.23 -13.16 -14.84
N LEU A 361 0.02 -12.70 -14.83
CA LEU A 361 1.16 -13.55 -15.16
C LEU A 361 1.60 -14.35 -13.95
N ASP A 362 1.82 -15.64 -14.18
CA ASP A 362 2.39 -16.54 -13.19
C ASP A 362 3.78 -16.07 -12.70
N VAL A 363 4.00 -16.19 -11.39
CA VAL A 363 5.31 -15.99 -10.77
C VAL A 363 6.32 -17.00 -11.31
N ALA A 364 5.95 -18.25 -11.62
CA ALA A 364 6.89 -19.21 -12.22
C ALA A 364 7.28 -18.83 -13.65
N TRP A 365 6.41 -18.10 -14.37
CA TRP A 365 6.72 -17.57 -15.69
C TRP A 365 7.56 -16.28 -15.60
N THR A 366 7.30 -15.40 -14.64
CA THR A 366 8.04 -14.14 -14.52
C THR A 366 9.29 -14.24 -13.64
N GLY A 367 9.39 -15.30 -12.83
CA GLY A 367 10.40 -15.57 -11.81
C GLY A 367 11.87 -15.54 -12.25
N PRO A 368 12.22 -16.00 -13.48
CA PRO A 368 13.57 -15.80 -14.00
C PRO A 368 13.97 -14.32 -14.17
N ALA A 369 13.01 -13.39 -14.06
CA ALA A 369 13.16 -11.94 -14.00
C ALA A 369 13.83 -11.31 -15.24
N TYR A 370 14.18 -10.02 -15.14
CA TYR A 370 14.96 -9.28 -16.14
C TYR A 370 14.36 -9.37 -17.56
N GLN A 371 15.16 -9.74 -18.56
CA GLN A 371 14.71 -9.89 -19.95
C GLN A 371 13.61 -10.95 -20.11
N PHE A 372 13.64 -12.01 -19.29
CA PHE A 372 12.65 -13.09 -19.38
C PHE A 372 11.27 -12.61 -18.95
N SER A 373 11.18 -11.90 -17.82
CA SER A 373 9.93 -11.28 -17.39
C SER A 373 9.45 -10.23 -18.39
N LEU A 374 10.34 -9.38 -18.91
CA LEU A 374 9.95 -8.38 -19.90
C LEU A 374 9.41 -9.02 -21.20
N ASP A 375 9.96 -10.16 -21.61
CA ASP A 375 9.49 -10.95 -22.76
C ASP A 375 8.13 -11.60 -22.49
N ALA A 376 7.91 -12.14 -21.29
CA ALA A 376 6.61 -12.66 -20.85
C ALA A 376 5.53 -11.56 -20.93
N ASN A 377 5.84 -10.39 -20.40
CA ASN A 377 4.97 -9.21 -20.44
C ASN A 377 4.65 -8.77 -21.88
N LYS A 378 5.65 -8.70 -22.75
CA LYS A 378 5.47 -8.40 -24.18
C LYS A 378 4.53 -9.41 -24.85
N LYS A 379 4.76 -10.72 -24.62
CA LYS A 379 3.96 -11.81 -25.20
C LYS A 379 2.49 -11.75 -24.76
N ALA A 380 2.26 -11.60 -23.45
CA ALA A 380 0.93 -11.46 -22.88
C ALA A 380 0.18 -10.26 -23.45
N TRP A 381 0.78 -9.07 -23.38
CA TRP A 381 0.18 -7.85 -23.91
C TRP A 381 -0.10 -7.93 -25.42
N THR A 382 0.83 -8.49 -26.20
CA THR A 382 0.65 -8.69 -27.64
C THR A 382 -0.49 -9.67 -27.92
N SER A 383 -0.62 -10.73 -27.11
CA SER A 383 -1.70 -11.72 -27.27
C SER A 383 -3.08 -11.11 -27.06
N LEU A 384 -3.25 -10.20 -26.09
CA LEU A 384 -4.51 -9.50 -25.86
C LEU A 384 -4.81 -8.53 -27.00
N THR A 385 -3.84 -7.70 -27.35
CA THR A 385 -4.03 -6.57 -28.30
C THR A 385 -4.06 -6.98 -29.76
N THR A 386 -3.58 -8.17 -30.11
CA THR A 386 -3.66 -8.72 -31.49
C THR A 386 -4.93 -9.53 -31.70
N ASN A 387 -5.49 -10.15 -30.65
CA ASN A 387 -6.71 -10.97 -30.74
C ASN A 387 -7.98 -10.23 -30.30
N SER A 388 -7.88 -8.95 -29.92
CA SER A 388 -9.01 -8.08 -29.57
C SER A 388 -8.73 -6.63 -29.94
N GLU A 389 -9.79 -5.87 -30.21
CA GLU A 389 -9.71 -4.41 -30.32
C GLU A 389 -9.57 -3.71 -28.96
N SER A 390 -9.78 -4.43 -27.85
CA SER A 390 -9.58 -3.92 -26.50
C SER A 390 -8.13 -3.54 -26.23
N ARG A 391 -7.94 -2.54 -25.38
CA ARG A 391 -6.63 -2.22 -24.77
C ARG A 391 -6.14 -3.41 -23.94
N GLY A 392 -4.82 -3.57 -23.86
CA GLY A 392 -4.19 -4.61 -23.05
C GLY A 392 -4.33 -4.32 -21.55
N PHE A 393 -4.55 -5.35 -20.76
CA PHE A 393 -4.55 -5.28 -19.29
C PHE A 393 -3.85 -6.51 -18.73
N VAL A 394 -2.58 -6.33 -18.36
CA VAL A 394 -1.69 -7.41 -17.92
C VAL A 394 -1.12 -7.07 -16.54
N TRP A 395 -1.05 -8.05 -15.64
CA TRP A 395 -0.52 -7.91 -14.29
C TRP A 395 0.75 -8.74 -14.12
N THR A 396 1.77 -8.17 -13.48
CA THR A 396 3.08 -8.83 -13.38
C THR A 396 3.82 -8.53 -12.08
N VAL A 397 4.82 -9.37 -11.81
CA VAL A 397 5.93 -9.17 -10.87
C VAL A 397 7.24 -9.44 -11.61
N GLN A 398 8.35 -9.19 -10.92
CA GLN A 398 9.71 -9.34 -11.42
C GLN A 398 9.95 -8.51 -12.69
N GLY A 399 9.33 -7.34 -12.75
CA GLY A 399 9.48 -6.39 -13.85
C GLY A 399 10.91 -5.85 -13.98
N TRP A 400 11.13 -5.07 -15.05
CA TRP A 400 12.38 -4.36 -15.32
C TRP A 400 12.08 -3.00 -15.97
N ALA A 401 13.11 -2.23 -16.33
CA ALA A 401 12.91 -1.04 -17.16
C ALA A 401 12.18 -1.40 -18.46
N GLY A 402 11.07 -0.72 -18.74
CA GLY A 402 10.22 -0.96 -19.91
C GLY A 402 8.95 -1.76 -19.65
N THR A 403 8.80 -2.40 -18.48
CA THR A 403 7.59 -3.17 -18.13
C THR A 403 6.30 -2.33 -18.20
N GLN A 404 6.38 -1.02 -17.90
CA GLN A 404 5.22 -0.13 -17.86
C GLN A 404 4.43 -0.06 -19.17
N ARG A 405 5.07 -0.31 -20.32
CA ARG A 405 4.41 -0.28 -21.64
C ARG A 405 3.57 -1.51 -21.94
N TYR A 406 3.63 -2.52 -21.07
CA TYR A 406 2.88 -3.77 -21.21
C TYR A 406 1.96 -4.02 -20.01
N SER A 407 2.43 -3.77 -18.79
CA SER A 407 1.82 -4.36 -17.61
C SER A 407 1.78 -3.45 -16.40
N ILE A 408 0.81 -3.77 -15.53
CA ILE A 408 0.64 -3.27 -14.17
C ILE A 408 1.62 -4.01 -13.26
N CYS A 409 2.38 -3.26 -12.45
CA CYS A 409 3.30 -3.82 -11.48
C CYS A 409 2.57 -4.08 -10.16
N TRP A 410 2.57 -5.34 -9.73
CA TRP A 410 1.99 -5.77 -8.45
C TRP A 410 3.09 -6.07 -7.42
N THR A 411 2.79 -5.93 -6.13
CA THR A 411 3.76 -6.03 -5.03
C THR A 411 4.20 -7.43 -4.63
N GLY A 412 3.52 -8.47 -5.08
CA GLY A 412 3.77 -9.83 -4.61
C GLY A 412 2.84 -10.26 -3.48
N ASP A 413 3.03 -11.49 -2.99
CA ASP A 413 2.17 -12.14 -2.01
C ASP A 413 2.51 -11.71 -0.58
N GLN A 414 1.58 -11.04 0.12
CA GLN A 414 1.78 -10.61 1.51
C GLN A 414 0.60 -10.90 2.45
N TYR A 415 0.86 -10.76 3.75
CA TYR A 415 -0.13 -10.84 4.81
C TYR A 415 -0.78 -9.47 5.12
N GLY A 416 -2.10 -9.45 5.20
CA GLY A 416 -2.89 -8.33 5.71
C GLY A 416 -2.49 -7.93 7.11
N SER A 417 -2.02 -6.69 7.27
CA SER A 417 -1.56 -6.10 8.52
C SER A 417 -1.51 -4.58 8.44
N TRP A 418 -1.33 -3.90 9.58
CA TRP A 418 -1.11 -2.46 9.61
C TRP A 418 0.19 -2.04 8.92
N ASP A 419 1.25 -2.84 9.07
CA ASP A 419 2.51 -2.59 8.39
C ASP A 419 2.36 -2.68 6.87
N LEU A 420 1.54 -3.61 6.36
CA LEU A 420 1.23 -3.71 4.92
C LEU A 420 0.77 -2.36 4.35
N ILE A 421 -0.19 -1.71 5.03
CA ILE A 421 -0.68 -0.38 4.63
C ILE A 421 0.47 0.62 4.69
N ARG A 422 1.21 0.66 5.81
CA ARG A 422 2.30 1.63 6.04
C ARG A 422 3.34 1.63 4.92
N TYR A 423 3.94 0.47 4.62
CA TYR A 423 5.06 0.43 3.67
C TYR A 423 4.61 0.41 2.20
N HIS A 424 3.36 0.06 1.88
CA HIS A 424 2.85 0.14 0.51
C HIS A 424 2.69 1.58 -0.01
N ILE A 425 2.44 2.56 0.87
CA ILE A 425 2.30 3.96 0.45
C ILE A 425 3.57 4.47 -0.24
N PRO A 426 4.78 4.45 0.39
CA PRO A 426 6.01 4.86 -0.27
C PRO A 426 6.41 3.91 -1.42
N THR A 427 6.02 2.64 -1.37
CA THR A 427 6.25 1.69 -2.47
C THR A 427 5.62 2.19 -3.78
N LEU A 428 4.34 2.58 -3.73
CA LEU A 428 3.61 3.04 -4.92
C LEU A 428 4.13 4.40 -5.40
N ILE A 429 4.55 5.28 -4.49
CA ILE A 429 5.23 6.54 -4.83
C ILE A 429 6.54 6.27 -5.57
N GLY A 430 7.38 5.37 -5.04
CA GLY A 430 8.66 4.98 -5.63
C GLY A 430 8.52 4.35 -7.03
N SER A 431 7.50 3.51 -7.22
CA SER A 431 7.14 2.96 -8.54
C SER A 431 6.76 4.06 -9.53
N GLY A 432 5.93 5.03 -9.12
CA GLY A 432 5.58 6.18 -9.96
C GLY A 432 6.79 7.00 -10.38
N MET A 433 7.70 7.25 -9.45
CA MET A 433 9.01 7.86 -9.70
C MET A 433 9.95 6.97 -10.55
N SER A 434 9.57 5.73 -10.85
CA SER A 434 10.35 4.83 -11.71
C SER A 434 9.72 4.65 -13.10
N GLY A 435 8.74 5.48 -13.47
CA GLY A 435 7.98 5.34 -14.72
C GLY A 435 6.97 4.19 -14.72
N GLN A 436 6.81 3.48 -13.60
CA GLN A 436 5.81 2.44 -13.41
C GLN A 436 4.50 3.08 -12.93
N ALA A 437 3.80 3.78 -13.83
CA ALA A 437 2.65 4.62 -13.49
C ALA A 437 1.45 3.85 -12.87
N TYR A 438 1.36 2.53 -13.13
CA TYR A 438 0.32 1.65 -12.61
C TYR A 438 0.91 0.60 -11.67
N ALA A 439 1.24 1.01 -10.44
CA ALA A 439 1.65 0.11 -9.38
C ALA A 439 0.52 -0.10 -8.37
N THR A 440 0.40 -1.33 -7.85
CA THR A 440 -0.65 -1.66 -6.86
C THR A 440 -0.32 -2.93 -6.05
N THR A 441 -1.23 -3.33 -5.18
CA THR A 441 -1.14 -4.39 -4.17
C THR A 441 -2.52 -4.98 -3.88
N ASP A 442 -2.57 -6.25 -3.47
CA ASP A 442 -3.80 -6.93 -3.04
C ASP A 442 -4.47 -6.21 -1.87
N VAL A 443 -5.77 -5.95 -1.96
CA VAL A 443 -6.54 -5.42 -0.83
C VAL A 443 -6.43 -6.38 0.37
N ASP A 444 -5.89 -5.86 1.47
CA ASP A 444 -5.62 -6.57 2.73
C ASP A 444 -4.68 -7.78 2.58
N GLY A 445 -3.86 -7.82 1.53
CA GLY A 445 -2.97 -8.95 1.24
C GLY A 445 -3.72 -10.23 0.83
N ILE A 446 -3.03 -11.13 0.13
CA ILE A 446 -3.51 -12.47 -0.21
C ILE A 446 -3.75 -13.34 1.03
N PHE A 447 -2.96 -13.15 2.10
CA PHE A 447 -3.06 -13.93 3.34
C PHE A 447 -3.51 -13.07 4.54
N GLY A 448 -3.94 -13.72 5.62
CA GLY A 448 -4.23 -13.05 6.89
C GLY A 448 -5.32 -11.98 6.77
N GLY A 449 -5.20 -10.90 7.55
CA GLY A 449 -6.14 -9.77 7.52
C GLY A 449 -7.10 -9.66 8.70
N SER A 450 -7.83 -8.55 8.75
CA SER A 450 -8.84 -8.25 9.76
C SER A 450 -9.91 -7.31 9.19
N PRO A 451 -11.11 -7.21 9.81
CA PRO A 451 -12.12 -6.26 9.36
C PRO A 451 -11.61 -4.81 9.26
N GLU A 452 -10.79 -4.40 10.24
CA GLU A 452 -10.25 -3.05 10.33
C GLU A 452 -9.16 -2.79 9.28
N THR A 453 -8.19 -3.69 9.13
CA THR A 453 -7.12 -3.56 8.12
C THR A 453 -7.68 -3.62 6.72
N TYR A 454 -8.65 -4.50 6.44
CA TYR A 454 -9.30 -4.58 5.14
C TYR A 454 -9.98 -3.27 4.76
N THR A 455 -10.76 -2.72 5.69
CA THR A 455 -11.50 -1.47 5.46
C THR A 455 -10.53 -0.32 5.23
N ARG A 456 -9.49 -0.18 6.08
CA ARG A 456 -8.49 0.88 5.91
C ARG A 456 -7.68 0.74 4.63
N ASP A 457 -7.32 -0.48 4.25
CA ASP A 457 -6.54 -0.73 3.05
C ASP A 457 -7.37 -0.47 1.78
N LEU A 458 -8.64 -0.90 1.75
CA LEU A 458 -9.55 -0.61 0.65
C LEU A 458 -9.81 0.90 0.51
N GLN A 459 -9.99 1.62 1.63
CA GLN A 459 -10.24 3.06 1.64
C GLN A 459 -9.19 3.83 0.83
N TRP A 460 -7.90 3.64 1.12
CA TRP A 460 -6.87 4.40 0.43
C TRP A 460 -6.58 3.87 -0.98
N LYS A 461 -6.75 2.56 -1.23
CA LYS A 461 -6.62 1.98 -2.57
C LYS A 461 -7.74 2.39 -3.52
N CYS A 462 -8.88 2.86 -3.00
CA CYS A 462 -9.86 3.54 -3.83
C CYS A 462 -9.27 4.78 -4.53
N PHE A 463 -8.18 5.34 -4.02
CA PHE A 463 -7.43 6.47 -4.58
C PHE A 463 -6.11 6.07 -5.26
N THR A 464 -5.96 4.81 -5.67
CA THR A 464 -4.89 4.35 -6.58
C THR A 464 -5.50 4.00 -7.96
N PRO A 465 -4.74 3.98 -9.07
CA PRO A 465 -5.32 3.81 -10.40
C PRO A 465 -5.97 2.44 -10.61
N VAL A 466 -5.43 1.37 -10.01
CA VAL A 466 -5.92 0.00 -10.18
C VAL A 466 -5.83 -0.75 -8.85
N LEU A 467 -6.78 -1.62 -8.56
CA LEU A 467 -6.85 -2.42 -7.33
C LEU A 467 -7.64 -3.71 -7.56
N TYR A 468 -7.33 -4.75 -6.78
CA TYR A 468 -8.10 -5.99 -6.79
C TYR A 468 -7.98 -6.72 -5.45
N ALA A 469 -8.95 -7.58 -5.16
CA ALA A 469 -8.94 -8.50 -4.04
C ALA A 469 -8.49 -9.89 -4.51
N MET A 470 -7.61 -10.53 -3.72
CA MET A 470 -7.10 -11.87 -4.00
C MET A 470 -7.74 -12.89 -3.04
N ASN A 471 -8.68 -13.68 -3.53
CA ASN A 471 -9.47 -14.63 -2.74
C ASN A 471 -8.97 -16.08 -2.92
N GLY A 472 -9.47 -16.99 -2.09
CA GLY A 472 -9.19 -18.44 -2.21
C GLY A 472 -7.91 -18.93 -1.52
N TRP A 473 -7.00 -18.04 -1.15
CA TRP A 473 -5.69 -18.38 -0.54
C TRP A 473 -5.63 -18.15 0.98
N SER A 474 -6.61 -17.44 1.54
CA SER A 474 -6.75 -17.21 2.99
C SER A 474 -7.91 -18.01 3.56
N ASN A 475 -7.84 -18.35 4.85
CA ASN A 475 -8.99 -18.89 5.59
C ASN A 475 -10.11 -17.85 5.78
N VAL A 476 -9.81 -16.57 5.49
CA VAL A 476 -10.77 -15.47 5.53
C VAL A 476 -11.07 -15.05 4.09
N ASN A 477 -12.35 -14.97 3.75
CA ASN A 477 -12.79 -14.49 2.45
C ASN A 477 -12.39 -13.01 2.26
N LYS A 478 -11.83 -12.69 1.08
CA LYS A 478 -11.28 -11.37 0.74
C LYS A 478 -12.25 -10.47 -0.05
N SER A 479 -13.51 -10.86 -0.18
CA SER A 479 -14.52 -10.02 -0.81
C SER A 479 -14.91 -8.82 0.09
N PRO A 480 -15.24 -7.65 -0.48
CA PRO A 480 -15.47 -6.43 0.30
C PRO A 480 -16.71 -6.45 1.21
N TRP A 481 -17.57 -7.45 1.09
CA TRP A 481 -18.75 -7.66 1.94
C TRP A 481 -18.56 -8.73 3.03
N SER A 482 -17.39 -9.36 3.11
CA SER A 482 -17.13 -10.50 3.99
C SER A 482 -17.15 -10.16 5.48
N TYR A 483 -17.08 -8.88 5.83
CA TYR A 483 -17.23 -8.39 7.19
C TYR A 483 -18.62 -7.76 7.39
N GLU A 484 -19.13 -7.82 8.61
CA GLU A 484 -20.42 -7.20 8.96
C GLU A 484 -20.32 -5.67 9.08
N GLU A 485 -21.44 -5.02 9.36
CA GLU A 485 -21.46 -3.58 9.61
C GLU A 485 -20.60 -3.20 10.83
N PRO A 486 -19.94 -2.01 10.83
CA PRO A 486 -20.02 -0.97 9.80
C PRO A 486 -19.04 -1.15 8.62
N TYR A 487 -18.19 -2.20 8.63
CA TYR A 487 -17.14 -2.37 7.61
C TYR A 487 -17.70 -2.50 6.19
N ARG A 488 -18.79 -3.26 6.02
CA ARG A 488 -19.45 -3.48 4.73
C ARG A 488 -19.91 -2.19 4.06
N SER A 489 -20.66 -1.34 4.79
CA SER A 489 -21.15 -0.07 4.24
C SER A 489 -20.01 0.88 3.90
N ILE A 490 -19.01 0.98 4.77
CA ILE A 490 -17.82 1.80 4.52
C ILE A 490 -17.11 1.34 3.23
N ASN A 491 -16.86 0.04 3.08
CA ASN A 491 -16.23 -0.51 1.87
C ASN A 491 -17.00 -0.14 0.60
N ARG A 492 -18.32 -0.30 0.63
CA ARG A 492 -19.22 0.06 -0.48
C ARG A 492 -19.13 1.55 -0.81
N ASP A 493 -19.15 2.42 0.19
CA ASP A 493 -19.18 3.87 -0.01
C ASP A 493 -17.88 4.38 -0.63
N TYR A 494 -16.72 3.86 -0.22
CA TYR A 494 -15.44 4.20 -0.83
C TYR A 494 -15.31 3.68 -2.26
N LEU A 495 -15.80 2.46 -2.54
CA LEU A 495 -15.85 1.93 -3.90
C LEU A 495 -16.78 2.76 -4.79
N LYS A 496 -17.91 3.23 -4.28
CA LYS A 496 -18.82 4.12 -5.01
C LYS A 496 -18.18 5.49 -5.25
N LEU A 497 -17.48 6.04 -4.27
CA LEU A 497 -16.71 7.27 -4.44
C LEU A 497 -15.64 7.11 -5.52
N LYS A 498 -14.92 5.99 -5.56
CA LYS A 498 -13.99 5.66 -6.64
C LYS A 498 -14.66 5.69 -8.01
N MET A 499 -15.82 5.03 -8.14
CA MET A 499 -16.58 5.00 -9.40
C MET A 499 -17.03 6.39 -9.86
N ARG A 500 -17.40 7.25 -8.91
CA ARG A 500 -17.72 8.66 -9.20
C ARG A 500 -16.49 9.42 -9.67
N LEU A 501 -15.33 9.22 -9.04
CA LEU A 501 -14.05 9.87 -9.37
C LEU A 501 -13.36 9.36 -10.65
N THR A 502 -13.92 8.34 -11.31
CA THR A 502 -13.37 7.78 -12.56
C THR A 502 -12.98 8.83 -13.61
N PRO A 503 -13.77 9.86 -13.97
CA PRO A 503 -13.36 10.82 -15.00
C PRO A 503 -12.15 11.66 -14.56
N TYR A 504 -12.01 11.97 -13.27
CA TYR A 504 -10.82 12.63 -12.72
C TYR A 504 -9.59 11.72 -12.86
N MET A 505 -9.68 10.47 -12.38
CA MET A 505 -8.56 9.51 -12.50
C MET A 505 -8.22 9.19 -13.96
N TYR A 506 -9.22 9.16 -14.85
CA TYR A 506 -9.04 8.81 -16.25
C TYR A 506 -8.22 9.87 -17.02
N LYS A 507 -8.38 11.16 -16.69
CA LYS A 507 -7.47 12.23 -17.15
C LYS A 507 -6.01 11.90 -16.85
N TYR A 508 -5.72 11.40 -15.66
CA TYR A 508 -4.34 11.06 -15.27
C TYR A 508 -3.83 9.75 -15.89
N THR A 509 -4.71 8.80 -16.22
CA THR A 509 -4.32 7.65 -17.04
C THR A 509 -3.96 8.07 -18.47
N ARG A 510 -4.65 9.08 -19.01
CA ARG A 510 -4.27 9.71 -20.29
C ARG A 510 -2.96 10.49 -20.17
N GLU A 511 -2.76 11.24 -19.09
CA GLU A 511 -1.51 11.97 -18.84
C GLU A 511 -0.32 11.01 -18.72
N ALA A 512 -0.49 9.85 -18.08
CA ALA A 512 0.51 8.79 -18.01
C ALA A 512 0.85 8.25 -19.41
N TRP A 513 -0.13 8.07 -20.29
CA TRP A 513 0.10 7.70 -21.69
C TRP A 513 0.87 8.79 -22.46
N ASP A 514 0.50 10.05 -22.29
CA ASP A 514 1.08 11.16 -23.05
C ASP A 514 2.51 11.51 -22.58
N THR A 515 2.79 11.37 -21.28
CA THR A 515 4.00 11.94 -20.63
C THR A 515 4.75 10.99 -19.71
N GLY A 516 4.22 9.81 -19.40
CA GLY A 516 4.80 8.91 -18.40
C GLY A 516 4.57 9.32 -16.94
N ALA A 517 3.87 10.43 -16.68
CA ALA A 517 3.57 10.91 -15.34
C ALA A 517 2.85 9.83 -14.50
N PRO A 518 3.17 9.70 -13.20
CA PRO A 518 2.43 8.81 -12.32
C PRO A 518 1.07 9.41 -11.94
N ILE A 519 0.14 8.53 -11.58
CA ILE A 519 -1.18 8.91 -11.06
C ILE A 519 -1.13 9.09 -9.53
N VAL A 520 -0.44 8.18 -8.84
CA VAL A 520 -0.05 8.31 -7.43
C VAL A 520 1.25 9.09 -7.38
N ARG A 521 1.19 10.35 -6.97
CA ARG A 521 2.31 11.30 -7.03
C ARG A 521 2.85 11.56 -5.63
N GLY A 522 4.14 11.29 -5.43
CA GLY A 522 4.83 11.79 -4.23
C GLY A 522 4.71 13.32 -4.17
N MET A 523 4.68 13.88 -2.96
CA MET A 523 4.43 15.32 -2.78
C MET A 523 5.39 16.20 -3.60
N LEU A 524 6.66 15.81 -3.72
CA LEU A 524 7.67 16.47 -4.57
C LEU A 524 7.30 16.64 -6.04
N TRP A 525 6.40 15.83 -6.57
CA TRP A 525 5.98 15.89 -7.96
C TRP A 525 5.18 17.16 -8.26
N GLU A 526 4.35 17.61 -7.30
CA GLU A 526 3.57 18.84 -7.43
C GLU A 526 4.18 20.03 -6.70
N PHE A 527 5.09 19.77 -5.75
CA PHE A 527 5.72 20.80 -4.93
C PHE A 527 7.26 20.69 -4.96
N PRO A 528 7.91 20.73 -6.14
CA PRO A 528 9.36 20.53 -6.26
C PRO A 528 10.21 21.65 -5.60
N GLU A 529 9.62 22.82 -5.37
CA GLU A 529 10.31 23.91 -4.68
C GLU A 529 10.39 23.71 -3.15
N ASP A 530 9.58 22.79 -2.60
CA ASP A 530 9.52 22.50 -1.18
C ASP A 530 10.36 21.27 -0.82
N LYS A 531 11.57 21.50 -0.30
CA LYS A 531 12.49 20.39 0.03
C LYS A 531 11.98 19.45 1.12
N LYS A 532 10.98 19.83 1.92
CA LYS A 532 10.39 18.90 2.89
C LYS A 532 9.65 17.74 2.22
N THR A 533 9.16 17.93 0.99
CA THR A 533 8.43 16.88 0.25
C THR A 533 9.33 15.79 -0.33
N TYR A 534 10.65 15.89 -0.15
CA TYR A 534 11.66 15.01 -0.71
C TYR A 534 12.07 13.91 0.26
N ASP A 535 11.85 14.14 1.56
CA ASP A 535 12.28 13.26 2.63
C ASP A 535 11.14 12.40 3.17
N THR A 536 11.44 11.59 4.19
CA THR A 536 10.53 10.62 4.75
C THR A 536 9.36 11.23 5.53
N SER A 537 9.34 12.54 5.78
CA SER A 537 8.22 13.22 6.44
C SER A 537 6.93 13.21 5.62
N THR A 538 7.01 13.03 4.29
CA THR A 538 5.84 12.90 3.42
C THR A 538 5.65 11.49 2.86
N GLN A 539 6.33 10.47 3.39
CA GLN A 539 6.31 9.12 2.81
C GLN A 539 4.95 8.40 2.94
N HIS A 540 4.09 8.84 3.85
CA HIS A 540 2.76 8.26 4.11
C HIS A 540 1.62 9.18 3.65
N GLN A 541 1.86 9.98 2.62
CA GLN A 541 0.86 10.79 1.93
C GLN A 541 1.26 10.98 0.47
N TYR A 542 0.29 11.23 -0.39
CA TYR A 542 0.55 11.45 -1.81
C TYR A 542 -0.55 12.31 -2.42
N MET A 543 -0.28 12.86 -3.60
CA MET A 543 -1.29 13.49 -4.44
C MET A 543 -1.86 12.45 -5.41
N LEU A 544 -3.18 12.27 -5.43
CA LEU A 544 -3.88 11.61 -6.52
C LEU A 544 -4.13 12.67 -7.61
N GLY A 545 -3.37 12.56 -8.70
CA GLY A 545 -3.33 13.64 -9.69
C GLY A 545 -2.81 14.95 -9.08
N GLU A 546 -3.33 16.10 -9.51
CA GLU A 546 -2.82 17.40 -9.08
C GLU A 546 -3.58 18.02 -7.89
N SER A 547 -4.75 17.47 -7.52
CA SER A 547 -5.72 18.15 -6.65
C SER A 547 -6.06 17.47 -5.34
N ILE A 548 -5.91 16.15 -5.21
CA ILE A 548 -6.40 15.39 -4.05
C ILE A 548 -5.22 14.85 -3.25
N LEU A 549 -4.95 15.40 -2.07
CA LEU A 549 -3.99 14.82 -1.12
C LEU A 549 -4.67 13.68 -0.36
N VAL A 550 -4.12 12.49 -0.50
CA VAL A 550 -4.57 11.27 0.17
C VAL A 550 -3.57 10.91 1.24
N ALA A 551 -4.06 10.73 2.46
CA ALA A 551 -3.20 10.50 3.60
C ALA A 551 -3.72 9.26 4.37
N PRO A 552 -3.24 8.04 4.04
CA PRO A 552 -3.78 6.79 4.57
C PRO A 552 -3.62 6.58 6.07
N VAL A 553 -4.54 5.81 6.67
CA VAL A 553 -4.47 5.41 8.09
C VAL A 553 -3.87 4.01 8.18
N TYR A 554 -2.68 3.91 8.76
CA TYR A 554 -1.91 2.67 8.88
C TYR A 554 -1.70 2.24 10.34
N THR A 555 -2.58 2.66 11.25
CA THR A 555 -2.59 2.22 12.66
C THR A 555 -4.02 1.92 13.12
N SER A 556 -4.19 0.94 14.02
CA SER A 556 -5.51 0.58 14.56
C SER A 556 -6.13 1.71 15.38
N THR A 557 -7.45 1.86 15.28
CA THR A 557 -8.30 2.70 16.12
C THR A 557 -8.15 2.41 17.61
N LYS A 558 -7.80 1.18 18.00
CA LYS A 558 -7.48 0.85 19.40
C LYS A 558 -6.24 1.59 19.91
N ILE A 559 -5.26 1.78 19.03
CA ILE A 559 -3.98 2.43 19.33
C ILE A 559 -4.10 3.94 19.15
N ASN A 560 -4.68 4.34 18.02
CA ASN A 560 -4.71 5.73 17.60
C ASN A 560 -5.92 6.50 18.16
N LYS A 561 -6.88 5.79 18.80
CA LYS A 561 -8.08 6.32 19.46
C LYS A 561 -9.02 7.10 18.54
N GLY A 562 -9.02 6.81 17.24
CA GLY A 562 -9.77 7.53 16.21
C GLY A 562 -9.03 8.74 15.65
N TRP A 563 -7.70 8.83 15.86
CA TRP A 563 -6.86 9.97 15.44
C TRP A 563 -5.76 9.51 14.52
N ARG A 564 -5.37 10.36 13.58
CA ARG A 564 -4.06 10.27 12.95
C ARG A 564 -3.14 11.35 13.54
N LYS A 565 -2.01 10.91 14.10
CA LYS A 565 -1.03 11.76 14.80
C LYS A 565 0.07 12.25 13.87
N GLU A 566 0.30 13.56 13.84
CA GLU A 566 1.54 14.26 13.43
C GLU A 566 2.26 13.79 12.14
N ASP A 567 1.54 13.71 11.01
CA ASP A 567 2.17 13.30 9.76
C ASP A 567 1.46 13.72 8.46
N ILE A 568 0.44 14.59 8.51
CA ILE A 568 -0.15 15.16 7.28
C ILE A 568 0.43 16.55 7.05
N TYR A 569 1.48 16.61 6.24
CA TYR A 569 2.08 17.85 5.80
C TYR A 569 1.32 18.44 4.63
N LEU A 570 0.93 19.70 4.76
CA LEU A 570 0.36 20.52 3.70
C LEU A 570 1.43 21.51 3.23
N PRO A 571 1.92 21.41 1.97
CA PRO A 571 2.78 22.41 1.35
C PRO A 571 2.11 23.77 1.21
N GLU A 572 2.87 24.77 0.75
CA GLU A 572 2.33 26.11 0.44
C GLU A 572 1.07 26.04 -0.44
N GLY A 573 0.03 26.77 -0.03
CA GLY A 573 -1.25 26.80 -0.70
C GLY A 573 -2.42 26.78 0.26
N ASN A 574 -3.63 26.86 -0.29
CA ASN A 574 -4.87 26.71 0.47
C ASN A 574 -5.44 25.32 0.21
N TRP A 575 -5.92 24.69 1.27
CA TRP A 575 -6.36 23.31 1.29
C TRP A 575 -7.73 23.23 1.95
N VAL A 576 -8.57 22.30 1.49
CA VAL A 576 -9.94 22.12 1.96
C VAL A 576 -10.13 20.65 2.35
N ASP A 577 -10.55 20.38 3.58
CA ASP A 577 -10.92 19.04 4.01
C ASP A 577 -12.13 18.54 3.21
N TYR A 578 -12.00 17.40 2.54
CA TYR A 578 -13.05 16.88 1.66
C TYR A 578 -14.37 16.60 2.41
N TRP A 579 -14.31 16.29 3.71
CA TRP A 579 -15.44 15.78 4.47
C TRP A 579 -16.24 16.88 5.16
N ASP A 580 -15.55 17.88 5.71
CA ASP A 580 -16.22 18.95 6.48
C ASP A 580 -16.03 20.35 5.88
N GLY A 581 -15.31 20.49 4.76
CA GLY A 581 -15.11 21.78 4.06
C GLY A 581 -14.22 22.77 4.79
N ARG A 582 -13.57 22.36 5.89
CA ARG A 582 -12.61 23.20 6.62
C ARG A 582 -11.46 23.61 5.73
N ARG A 583 -11.12 24.89 5.80
CA ARG A 583 -9.97 25.47 5.10
C ARG A 583 -8.72 25.45 5.99
N VAL A 584 -7.60 25.08 5.41
CA VAL A 584 -6.28 25.04 6.05
C VAL A 584 -5.27 25.69 5.11
N THR A 585 -4.51 26.66 5.60
CA THR A 585 -3.44 27.29 4.82
C THR A 585 -2.12 26.63 5.16
N GLY A 586 -1.40 26.15 4.14
CA GLY A 586 -0.03 25.67 4.26
C GLY A 586 1.00 26.80 4.03
N PRO A 587 2.29 26.57 4.34
CA PRO A 587 2.83 25.29 4.78
C PRO A 587 2.55 25.01 6.26
N THR A 588 1.99 23.85 6.58
CA THR A 588 1.71 23.41 7.96
C THR A 588 1.63 21.89 8.06
N THR A 589 1.77 21.32 9.26
CA THR A 589 1.43 19.92 9.52
C THR A 589 0.12 19.87 10.31
N ILE A 590 -0.76 18.91 9.99
CA ILE A 590 -1.94 18.59 10.79
C ILE A 590 -1.59 17.46 11.75
N ASP A 591 -1.62 17.77 13.04
CA ASP A 591 -1.10 16.89 14.09
C ASP A 591 -2.14 15.95 14.72
N ALA A 592 -3.44 16.23 14.54
CA ALA A 592 -4.52 15.47 15.16
C ALA A 592 -5.74 15.40 14.23
N TYR A 593 -5.62 14.67 13.13
CA TYR A 593 -6.73 14.52 12.18
C TYR A 593 -7.79 13.52 12.73
N PRO A 594 -9.12 13.85 12.76
CA PRO A 594 -10.18 12.94 13.32
C PRO A 594 -10.09 11.93 12.16
N ALA A 595 -9.73 10.68 12.46
CA ALA A 595 -9.82 9.54 11.56
C ALA A 595 -10.64 8.40 12.20
N PRO A 596 -11.95 8.59 12.47
CA PRO A 596 -12.84 7.46 12.77
C PRO A 596 -12.86 6.45 11.60
N LEU A 597 -13.40 5.26 11.82
CA LEU A 597 -13.28 4.14 10.87
C LEU A 597 -13.75 4.50 9.46
N GLU A 598 -14.84 5.25 9.34
CA GLU A 598 -15.46 5.69 8.09
C GLU A 598 -14.71 6.82 7.37
N LYS A 599 -13.75 7.48 8.03
CA LYS A 599 -13.08 8.68 7.52
C LYS A 599 -11.60 8.41 7.21
N LEU A 600 -11.25 8.51 5.93
CA LEU A 600 -9.89 8.57 5.40
C LEU A 600 -9.51 10.06 5.23
N PRO A 601 -8.36 10.53 5.72
CA PRO A 601 -7.93 11.90 5.47
C PRO A 601 -7.78 12.19 3.96
N LEU A 602 -8.64 13.07 3.46
CA LEU A 602 -8.67 13.57 2.08
C LEU A 602 -8.69 15.09 2.13
N ILE A 603 -7.67 15.72 1.56
CA ILE A 603 -7.51 17.17 1.59
C ILE A 603 -7.35 17.66 0.16
N ILE A 604 -8.25 18.54 -0.27
CA ILE A 604 -8.35 19.03 -1.64
C ILE A 604 -7.61 20.36 -1.76
N LYS A 605 -6.75 20.48 -2.77
CA LYS A 605 -6.07 21.74 -3.09
C LYS A 605 -7.12 22.76 -3.58
N ALA A 606 -7.14 23.96 -3.01
CA ALA A 606 -8.01 25.03 -3.48
C ALA A 606 -7.69 25.36 -4.96
N GLY A 607 -8.73 25.59 -5.74
CA GLY A 607 -8.70 25.69 -7.21
C GLY A 607 -9.12 24.39 -7.91
N ALA A 608 -9.23 23.27 -7.20
CA ALA A 608 -9.58 21.99 -7.80
C ALA A 608 -10.96 21.99 -8.48
N ILE A 609 -11.02 21.38 -9.66
CA ILE A 609 -12.24 21.08 -10.41
C ILE A 609 -12.27 19.56 -10.60
N ILE A 610 -13.15 18.87 -9.88
CA ILE A 610 -13.20 17.41 -9.83
C ILE A 610 -14.44 16.93 -10.59
N PRO A 611 -14.32 16.46 -11.84
CA PRO A 611 -15.44 15.84 -12.53
C PRO A 611 -15.82 14.53 -11.84
N MET A 612 -17.12 14.25 -11.80
CA MET A 612 -17.68 13.04 -11.22
C MET A 612 -18.79 12.47 -12.10
N TYR A 613 -18.71 11.18 -12.39
CA TYR A 613 -19.80 10.43 -13.01
C TYR A 613 -20.92 10.15 -12.00
N PRO A 614 -22.12 9.75 -12.47
CA PRO A 614 -23.16 9.21 -11.61
C PRO A 614 -22.66 8.02 -10.81
N GLU A 615 -23.23 7.82 -9.62
CA GLU A 615 -22.98 6.62 -8.84
C GLU A 615 -23.41 5.36 -9.60
N MET A 616 -22.49 4.41 -9.74
CA MET A 616 -22.69 3.16 -10.47
C MET A 616 -21.83 2.03 -9.90
N LEU A 617 -22.22 0.78 -10.18
CA LEU A 617 -21.52 -0.43 -9.75
C LEU A 617 -20.45 -0.91 -10.72
N TYR A 618 -20.49 -0.43 -11.97
CA TYR A 618 -19.50 -0.66 -13.02
C TYR A 618 -19.67 0.44 -14.09
N ASN A 619 -18.63 0.78 -14.84
CA ASN A 619 -18.53 2.03 -15.61
C ASN A 619 -19.64 2.25 -16.65
N ASN A 620 -20.26 1.19 -17.17
CA ASN A 620 -21.32 1.28 -18.18
C ASN A 620 -22.69 0.86 -17.66
N GLN A 621 -22.90 0.81 -16.33
CA GLN A 621 -24.22 0.50 -15.75
C GLN A 621 -25.25 1.59 -16.08
N LYS A 622 -24.82 2.85 -16.09
CA LYS A 622 -25.64 4.03 -16.34
C LYS A 622 -24.94 4.92 -17.37
N PRO A 623 -25.68 5.76 -18.11
CA PRO A 623 -25.07 6.82 -18.92
C PRO A 623 -24.20 7.75 -18.06
N LYS A 624 -23.15 8.33 -18.66
CA LYS A 624 -22.28 9.37 -18.04
C LYS A 624 -22.99 10.73 -17.97
N ASP A 625 -24.22 10.71 -17.46
CA ASP A 625 -25.17 11.82 -17.47
C ASP A 625 -26.13 11.66 -16.27
N PRO A 626 -26.18 12.62 -15.34
CA PRO A 626 -25.48 13.91 -15.36
C PRO A 626 -23.97 13.80 -15.12
N LEU A 627 -23.21 14.76 -15.65
CA LEU A 627 -21.81 14.98 -15.25
C LEU A 627 -21.78 16.04 -14.14
N THR A 628 -21.22 15.68 -12.99
CA THR A 628 -21.08 16.61 -11.85
C THR A 628 -19.66 17.17 -11.80
N PHE A 629 -19.50 18.44 -11.45
CA PHE A 629 -18.21 19.03 -11.10
C PHE A 629 -18.23 19.46 -9.62
N ASP A 630 -17.39 18.83 -8.80
CA ASP A 630 -17.12 19.26 -7.42
C ASP A 630 -15.97 20.27 -7.46
N ILE A 631 -16.28 21.54 -7.18
CA ILE A 631 -15.42 22.70 -7.45
C ILE A 631 -15.07 23.38 -6.13
N TYR A 632 -13.76 23.59 -5.92
CA TYR A 632 -13.18 24.28 -4.77
C TYR A 632 -12.61 25.61 -5.26
N PRO A 633 -13.40 26.69 -5.40
CA PRO A 633 -13.02 27.88 -6.16
C PRO A 633 -11.85 28.62 -5.51
N HIS A 634 -10.82 28.97 -6.29
CA HIS A 634 -9.70 29.79 -5.84
C HIS A 634 -8.91 30.34 -7.02
N GLY A 635 -8.86 31.67 -7.16
CA GLY A 635 -8.12 32.31 -8.24
C GLY A 635 -8.58 31.86 -9.62
N GLU A 636 -7.64 31.81 -10.56
CA GLU A 636 -7.84 31.19 -11.88
C GLU A 636 -7.41 29.72 -11.81
N SER A 637 -8.32 28.82 -12.13
CA SER A 637 -8.03 27.39 -12.21
C SER A 637 -8.67 26.75 -13.44
N GLU A 638 -8.12 25.62 -13.88
CA GLU A 638 -8.65 24.89 -15.03
C GLU A 638 -8.49 23.39 -14.90
N PHE A 639 -9.34 22.64 -15.59
CA PHE A 639 -9.25 21.19 -15.74
C PHE A 639 -9.66 20.80 -17.15
N GLU A 640 -8.85 19.96 -17.82
CA GLU A 640 -9.19 19.40 -19.12
C GLU A 640 -9.73 17.97 -18.93
N LEU A 641 -11.06 17.83 -19.04
CA LEU A 641 -11.72 16.53 -19.06
C LEU A 641 -11.36 15.78 -20.34
N TYR A 642 -10.94 14.53 -20.20
CA TYR A 642 -10.67 13.61 -21.29
C TYR A 642 -11.73 12.50 -21.34
N GLU A 643 -12.31 12.28 -22.52
CA GLU A 643 -13.27 11.21 -22.78
C GLU A 643 -12.92 10.48 -24.09
N ASP A 644 -13.02 9.16 -24.07
CA ASP A 644 -13.00 8.31 -25.26
C ASP A 644 -13.96 7.12 -25.03
N ASP A 645 -13.93 6.12 -25.92
CA ASP A 645 -14.78 4.93 -25.80
C ASP A 645 -14.50 4.07 -24.56
N GLY A 646 -13.39 4.32 -23.85
CA GLY A 646 -12.95 3.64 -22.64
C GLY A 646 -12.43 2.22 -22.86
N LEU A 647 -12.45 1.68 -24.08
CA LEU A 647 -12.32 0.26 -24.34
C LEU A 647 -11.28 -0.08 -25.41
N THR A 648 -11.32 0.59 -26.56
CA THR A 648 -10.55 0.17 -27.73
C THR A 648 -9.26 0.97 -27.90
N LYS A 649 -8.47 0.63 -28.93
CA LYS A 649 -7.25 1.36 -29.31
C LYS A 649 -7.52 2.57 -30.22
N GLU A 650 -8.78 2.92 -30.52
CA GLU A 650 -9.11 4.01 -31.44
C GLU A 650 -8.59 5.39 -30.97
N TYR A 651 -8.38 5.58 -29.67
CA TYR A 651 -7.73 6.78 -29.12
C TYR A 651 -6.36 7.08 -29.77
N GLN A 652 -5.64 6.04 -30.24
CA GLN A 652 -4.35 6.20 -30.92
C GLN A 652 -4.47 6.86 -32.29
N LYS A 653 -5.67 6.83 -32.89
CA LYS A 653 -6.00 7.49 -34.16
C LYS A 653 -6.58 8.90 -33.97
N GLY A 654 -6.71 9.36 -32.72
CA GLY A 654 -7.33 10.65 -32.40
C GLY A 654 -8.81 10.57 -32.06
N GLU A 655 -9.39 9.37 -31.93
CA GLU A 655 -10.81 9.18 -31.58
C GLU A 655 -11.00 9.33 -30.06
N PHE A 656 -11.00 10.59 -29.63
CA PHE A 656 -11.30 11.02 -28.26
C PHE A 656 -11.82 12.45 -28.29
N ALA A 657 -12.41 12.91 -27.19
CA ALA A 657 -12.81 14.29 -27.00
C ALA A 657 -12.25 14.88 -25.70
N LYS A 658 -12.05 16.20 -25.73
CA LYS A 658 -11.54 16.99 -24.61
C LYS A 658 -12.46 18.17 -24.34
N GLN A 659 -12.73 18.44 -23.08
CA GLN A 659 -13.51 19.60 -22.64
C GLN A 659 -12.71 20.38 -21.61
N LEU A 660 -12.47 21.65 -21.86
CA LEU A 660 -11.75 22.54 -20.95
C LEU A 660 -12.76 23.24 -20.04
N ILE A 661 -12.57 23.13 -18.73
CA ILE A 661 -13.34 23.83 -17.71
C ILE A 661 -12.41 24.86 -17.08
N LYS A 662 -12.83 26.11 -17.02
CA LYS A 662 -12.11 27.19 -16.32
C LYS A 662 -12.96 27.76 -15.23
N VAL A 663 -12.35 28.06 -14.09
CA VAL A 663 -12.98 28.72 -12.96
C VAL A 663 -12.18 29.96 -12.61
N SER A 664 -12.87 31.09 -12.50
CA SER A 664 -12.34 32.35 -11.97
C SER A 664 -13.08 32.66 -10.67
N ALA A 665 -12.34 32.86 -9.59
CA ALA A 665 -12.88 33.12 -8.26
C ALA A 665 -11.91 34.02 -7.46
N PRO A 666 -12.37 34.67 -6.38
CA PRO A 666 -11.49 35.43 -5.52
C PRO A 666 -10.36 34.57 -4.95
N THR A 667 -9.17 35.16 -4.84
CA THR A 667 -8.06 34.60 -4.06
C THR A 667 -8.22 35.03 -2.59
N ASN A 668 -7.90 34.14 -1.64
CA ASN A 668 -8.00 34.32 -0.18
C ASN A 668 -9.43 34.23 0.39
N ASP A 669 -9.59 34.38 1.71
CA ASP A 669 -10.86 34.27 2.49
C ASP A 669 -11.89 35.38 2.19
N LYS A 670 -12.01 35.79 0.94
CA LYS A 670 -12.92 36.85 0.50
C LYS A 670 -14.09 36.24 -0.25
N ALA A 671 -15.30 36.66 0.10
CA ALA A 671 -16.45 36.46 -0.75
C ALA A 671 -16.29 37.27 -2.05
N GLY A 672 -16.93 36.81 -3.11
CA GLY A 672 -16.96 37.50 -4.40
C GLY A 672 -17.35 36.55 -5.52
N ASP A 673 -17.61 37.13 -6.68
CA ASP A 673 -18.20 36.43 -7.81
C ASP A 673 -17.34 35.24 -8.27
N ILE A 674 -18.02 34.16 -8.64
CA ILE A 674 -17.39 32.95 -9.21
C ILE A 674 -17.91 32.79 -10.64
N THR A 675 -17.01 32.59 -11.59
CA THR A 675 -17.34 32.28 -12.99
C THR A 675 -16.83 30.90 -13.35
N ILE A 676 -17.70 30.07 -13.92
CA ILE A 676 -17.35 28.76 -14.48
C ILE A 676 -17.58 28.84 -16.00
N ASP A 677 -16.51 28.76 -16.77
CA ASP A 677 -16.53 28.65 -18.23
C ASP A 677 -16.32 27.18 -18.62
N LEU A 678 -17.43 26.54 -19.00
CA LEU A 678 -17.44 25.20 -19.55
C LEU A 678 -17.29 25.30 -21.06
N GLY A 679 -16.08 25.03 -21.57
CA GLY A 679 -15.81 25.00 -23.00
C GLY A 679 -16.57 23.90 -23.74
N PRO A 680 -16.59 23.91 -25.08
CA PRO A 680 -17.22 22.85 -25.85
C PRO A 680 -16.36 21.58 -25.78
N LEU A 681 -17.01 20.42 -25.78
CA LEU A 681 -16.39 19.11 -25.94
C LEU A 681 -15.91 18.95 -27.38
N LYS A 682 -14.59 18.98 -27.59
CA LYS A 682 -13.94 18.96 -28.92
C LYS A 682 -13.33 17.59 -29.20
N GLY A 683 -13.57 17.06 -30.39
CA GLY A 683 -13.13 15.73 -30.81
C GLY A 683 -14.30 14.75 -30.89
N GLU A 684 -14.09 13.59 -31.50
CA GLU A 684 -15.12 12.59 -31.77
C GLU A 684 -14.65 11.21 -31.29
N PHE A 685 -15.60 10.37 -30.88
CA PHE A 685 -15.38 8.96 -30.56
C PHE A 685 -16.72 8.22 -30.50
N ASP A 686 -16.71 6.90 -30.62
CA ASP A 686 -17.93 6.09 -30.52
C ASP A 686 -18.52 6.13 -29.10
N GLY A 687 -19.80 6.47 -28.99
CA GLY A 687 -20.48 6.63 -27.69
C GLY A 687 -20.34 8.03 -27.06
N LYS A 688 -19.78 9.02 -27.77
CA LYS A 688 -19.82 10.43 -27.34
C LYS A 688 -21.26 10.91 -27.16
N LEU A 689 -21.52 11.60 -26.04
CA LEU A 689 -22.83 12.21 -25.80
C LEU A 689 -22.93 13.55 -26.55
N GLU A 690 -23.93 13.69 -27.42
CA GLU A 690 -24.23 14.95 -28.12
C GLU A 690 -24.80 16.03 -27.20
N SER A 691 -25.45 15.63 -26.10
CA SER A 691 -25.96 16.53 -25.08
C SER A 691 -26.02 15.82 -23.72
N ARG A 692 -25.80 16.55 -22.63
CA ARG A 692 -25.87 16.03 -21.25
C ARG A 692 -26.35 17.07 -20.26
N VAL A 693 -26.75 16.62 -19.08
CA VAL A 693 -27.00 17.49 -17.93
C VAL A 693 -25.70 17.72 -17.18
N TYR A 694 -25.43 18.99 -16.86
CA TYR A 694 -24.32 19.38 -15.99
C TYR A 694 -24.83 19.72 -14.59
N GLN A 695 -24.09 19.25 -13.59
CA GLN A 695 -24.29 19.58 -12.18
C GLN A 695 -23.02 20.16 -11.59
N PHE A 696 -23.17 21.08 -10.64
CA PHE A 696 -22.07 21.71 -9.93
C PHE A 696 -22.31 21.60 -8.42
N GLN A 697 -21.27 21.21 -7.71
CA GLN A 697 -21.14 21.32 -6.26
C GLN A 697 -20.02 22.33 -6.01
N ILE A 698 -20.39 23.56 -5.65
CA ILE A 698 -19.44 24.68 -5.56
C ILE A 698 -19.26 25.00 -4.08
N HIS A 699 -18.06 24.77 -3.57
CA HIS A 699 -17.72 25.02 -2.16
C HIS A 699 -17.58 26.52 -1.94
N CYS A 700 -18.55 27.12 -1.27
CA CYS A 700 -18.63 28.55 -1.05
C CYS A 700 -19.34 28.82 0.29
N GLU A 701 -18.60 29.30 1.30
CA GLU A 701 -19.17 29.61 2.62
C GLU A 701 -20.17 30.78 2.58
N ALA A 702 -20.15 31.60 1.52
CA ALA A 702 -21.10 32.69 1.31
C ALA A 702 -22.28 32.24 0.44
N LYS A 703 -23.51 32.49 0.90
CA LYS A 703 -24.70 32.28 0.08
C LYS A 703 -24.65 33.23 -1.13
N PRO A 704 -24.79 32.74 -2.37
CA PRO A 704 -24.87 33.60 -3.54
C PRO A 704 -26.21 34.35 -3.60
N THR A 705 -26.20 35.50 -4.26
CA THR A 705 -27.38 36.37 -4.48
C THR A 705 -28.16 35.95 -5.72
N SER A 706 -27.46 35.52 -6.77
CA SER A 706 -28.04 34.96 -7.99
C SER A 706 -27.06 34.02 -8.68
N ILE A 707 -27.59 33.16 -9.53
CA ILE A 707 -26.81 32.36 -10.48
C ILE A 707 -27.42 32.56 -11.87
N THR A 708 -26.58 32.82 -12.87
CA THR A 708 -26.99 32.90 -14.27
C THR A 708 -26.25 31.88 -15.13
N VAL A 709 -26.92 31.41 -16.18
CA VAL A 709 -26.40 30.45 -17.16
C VAL A 709 -26.57 31.08 -18.53
N ASN A 710 -25.47 31.39 -19.21
CA ASN A 710 -25.47 32.14 -20.47
C ASN A 710 -26.24 33.48 -20.39
N GLY A 711 -26.22 34.11 -19.21
CA GLY A 711 -26.92 35.38 -18.94
C GLY A 711 -28.37 35.23 -18.46
N GLU A 712 -28.96 34.03 -18.51
CA GLU A 712 -30.32 33.77 -18.05
C GLU A 712 -30.32 33.31 -16.58
N PRO A 713 -31.21 33.85 -15.71
CA PRO A 713 -31.30 33.43 -14.31
C PRO A 713 -31.64 31.95 -14.13
N LEU A 714 -30.94 31.28 -13.21
CA LEU A 714 -31.24 29.92 -12.77
C LEU A 714 -32.17 29.96 -11.54
N LEU A 715 -33.22 29.14 -11.53
CA LEU A 715 -34.22 29.10 -10.48
C LEU A 715 -33.60 28.74 -9.11
N GLU A 716 -33.71 29.61 -8.11
CA GLU A 716 -33.37 29.29 -6.72
C GLU A 716 -34.48 28.45 -6.06
N LEU A 717 -34.11 27.37 -5.38
CA LEU A 717 -35.01 26.56 -4.56
C LEU A 717 -34.79 26.85 -3.08
N THR A 718 -35.87 26.87 -2.31
CA THR A 718 -35.83 27.11 -0.86
C THR A 718 -35.60 25.84 -0.04
N GLU A 719 -35.80 24.64 -0.61
CA GLU A 719 -35.65 23.35 0.08
C GLU A 719 -34.98 22.29 -0.81
N SER A 720 -33.98 21.58 -0.26
CA SER A 720 -33.17 20.58 -0.97
C SER A 720 -33.98 19.39 -1.51
N GLY A 721 -35.07 18.99 -0.84
CA GLY A 721 -35.94 17.89 -1.24
C GLY A 721 -36.64 18.08 -2.60
N THR A 722 -36.68 19.32 -3.11
CA THR A 722 -37.25 19.64 -4.44
C THR A 722 -36.23 19.57 -5.58
N TYR A 723 -34.93 19.51 -5.27
CA TYR A 723 -33.82 19.55 -6.26
C TYR A 723 -33.70 18.28 -7.11
N SER A 724 -34.14 17.13 -6.61
CA SER A 724 -34.14 15.86 -7.36
C SER A 724 -35.15 15.84 -8.52
N ASN A 725 -36.10 16.79 -8.55
CA ASN A 725 -37.22 16.83 -9.50
C ASN A 725 -36.89 17.54 -10.82
N SER A 726 -35.84 17.12 -11.53
CA SER A 726 -35.56 17.39 -12.97
C SER A 726 -35.49 18.84 -13.50
N LEU A 727 -35.87 19.87 -12.75
CA LEU A 727 -35.83 21.27 -13.19
C LEU A 727 -34.39 21.80 -13.17
N ALA A 728 -34.09 22.74 -14.07
CA ALA A 728 -32.86 23.52 -14.01
C ALA A 728 -32.98 24.52 -12.86
N SER A 729 -32.16 24.36 -11.83
CA SER A 729 -32.31 25.07 -10.57
C SER A 729 -31.04 24.99 -9.72
N TRP A 730 -30.96 25.81 -8.68
CA TRP A 730 -29.91 25.73 -7.66
C TRP A 730 -30.47 25.91 -6.25
N TYR A 731 -29.75 25.44 -5.24
CA TYR A 731 -29.97 25.78 -3.84
C TYR A 731 -28.62 25.91 -3.12
N TYR A 732 -28.64 26.59 -1.98
CA TYR A 732 -27.48 26.75 -1.10
C TYR A 732 -27.71 25.95 0.18
N ASP A 733 -26.79 25.03 0.48
CA ASP A 733 -26.77 24.28 1.72
C ASP A 733 -25.65 24.82 2.60
N LYS A 734 -26.02 25.50 3.68
CA LYS A 734 -25.07 26.07 4.64
C LYS A 734 -24.38 24.99 5.49
N GLU A 735 -25.06 23.87 5.72
CA GLU A 735 -24.60 22.82 6.63
C GLU A 735 -23.77 21.76 5.90
N ASP A 736 -23.98 21.58 4.59
CA ASP A 736 -23.11 20.77 3.73
C ASP A 736 -21.72 21.43 3.64
N LYS A 737 -20.72 20.82 4.29
CA LYS A 737 -19.30 21.22 4.23
C LYS A 737 -19.06 22.73 4.43
N ARG A 738 -19.79 23.34 5.38
CA ARG A 738 -19.72 24.79 5.72
C ARG A 738 -20.23 25.74 4.63
N GLY A 739 -20.90 25.22 3.59
CA GLY A 739 -21.48 26.00 2.52
C GLY A 739 -21.19 25.39 1.15
N VAL A 740 -22.18 24.74 0.55
CA VAL A 740 -22.10 24.23 -0.82
C VAL A 740 -23.30 24.73 -1.62
N ILE A 741 -23.00 25.27 -2.81
CA ILE A 741 -24.01 25.59 -3.82
C ILE A 741 -24.18 24.36 -4.69
N HIS A 742 -25.40 23.85 -4.75
CA HIS A 742 -25.79 22.75 -5.63
C HIS A 742 -26.56 23.33 -6.80
N ALA A 743 -25.98 23.31 -8.00
CA ALA A 743 -26.62 23.80 -9.22
C ALA A 743 -26.78 22.68 -10.25
N ARG A 744 -27.96 22.60 -10.87
CA ARG A 744 -28.30 21.65 -11.93
C ARG A 744 -28.80 22.42 -13.14
N LEU A 745 -28.17 22.18 -14.29
CA LEU A 745 -28.58 22.78 -15.56
C LEU A 745 -29.65 21.93 -16.25
N HIS A 746 -30.29 22.49 -17.28
CA HIS A 746 -31.03 21.68 -18.24
C HIS A 746 -30.06 20.88 -19.12
N ARG A 747 -30.58 19.93 -19.90
CA ARG A 747 -29.77 19.21 -20.89
C ARG A 747 -29.28 20.18 -21.96
N LEU A 748 -27.96 20.25 -22.13
CA LEU A 748 -27.29 21.17 -23.05
C LEU A 748 -26.47 20.38 -24.08
N PRO A 749 -26.33 20.88 -25.32
CA PRO A 749 -25.38 20.34 -26.29
C PRO A 749 -23.96 20.30 -25.70
N THR A 750 -23.20 19.24 -25.97
CA THR A 750 -21.82 19.13 -25.48
C THR A 750 -20.83 19.92 -26.32
N ASN A 751 -21.18 20.25 -27.57
CA ASN A 751 -20.33 20.98 -28.52
C ASN A 751 -20.44 22.52 -28.41
N GLU A 752 -21.20 23.03 -27.44
CA GLU A 752 -21.36 24.46 -27.17
C GLU A 752 -20.72 24.84 -25.83
N SER A 753 -20.29 26.10 -25.73
CA SER A 753 -19.79 26.65 -24.46
C SER A 753 -20.95 27.03 -23.54
N VAL A 754 -20.74 26.88 -22.24
CA VAL A 754 -21.68 27.27 -21.19
C VAL A 754 -20.97 28.15 -20.17
N LEU A 755 -21.47 29.36 -19.96
CA LEU A 755 -20.97 30.28 -18.95
C LEU A 755 -21.92 30.30 -17.75
N VAL A 756 -21.44 29.86 -16.59
CA VAL A 756 -22.18 29.96 -15.32
C VAL A 756 -21.54 31.06 -14.48
N LYS A 757 -22.34 32.04 -14.05
CA LYS A 757 -21.90 33.10 -13.14
C LYS A 757 -22.66 33.01 -11.84
N ILE A 758 -21.94 33.09 -10.74
CA ILE A 758 -22.44 33.04 -9.38
C ILE A 758 -22.11 34.38 -8.75
N ASP A 759 -23.14 35.18 -8.47
CA ASP A 759 -22.99 36.53 -7.92
C ASP A 759 -22.94 36.44 -6.40
N VAL A 760 -21.84 36.84 -5.78
CA VAL A 760 -21.63 36.73 -4.32
C VAL A 760 -21.27 38.10 -3.77
N ASP A 761 -22.00 38.53 -2.74
CA ASP A 761 -21.75 39.81 -2.08
C ASP A 761 -20.35 39.82 -1.44
N GLU A 762 -19.44 40.61 -2.03
CA GLU A 762 -18.05 40.77 -1.59
C GLU A 762 -17.92 41.33 -0.17
N SER A 763 -18.99 41.91 0.39
CA SER A 763 -19.01 42.39 1.77
C SER A 763 -19.16 41.28 2.81
N ILE A 764 -19.54 40.07 2.40
CA ILE A 764 -19.64 38.91 3.29
C ILE A 764 -18.23 38.52 3.75
N LYS A 765 -18.06 38.47 5.08
CA LYS A 765 -16.81 38.01 5.70
C LYS A 765 -16.82 36.49 5.80
N ILE A 766 -15.79 35.85 5.26
CA ILE A 766 -15.58 34.42 5.46
C ILE A 766 -14.73 34.23 6.71
N GLU A 767 -15.29 33.56 7.71
CA GLU A 767 -14.58 33.33 8.96
C GLU A 767 -13.50 32.24 8.79
N PRO A 768 -12.37 32.34 9.50
CA PRO A 768 -11.39 31.25 9.56
C PRO A 768 -12.05 29.96 10.02
N SER A 769 -11.63 28.84 9.43
CA SER A 769 -12.14 27.54 9.88
C SER A 769 -11.56 27.21 11.26
N PRO A 770 -12.32 26.53 12.14
CA PRO A 770 -11.80 26.08 13.42
C PRO A 770 -10.66 25.08 13.24
N ALA A 771 -9.79 24.97 14.24
CA ALA A 771 -8.81 23.90 14.31
C ALA A 771 -9.49 22.52 14.32
N TYR A 772 -8.79 21.48 13.88
CA TYR A 772 -9.31 20.11 13.93
C TYR A 772 -9.80 19.78 15.34
N PRO A 773 -11.05 19.30 15.50
CA PRO A 773 -11.58 18.99 16.81
C PRO A 773 -10.77 17.84 17.38
N VAL A 774 -10.08 18.08 18.50
CA VAL A 774 -9.50 17.02 19.32
C VAL A 774 -10.61 16.60 20.28
N PRO A 775 -11.09 15.34 20.30
CA PRO A 775 -12.07 14.91 21.26
C PRO A 775 -11.36 14.84 22.61
N GLU A 776 -12.01 15.29 23.67
CA GLU A 776 -13.04 14.42 24.24
C GLU A 776 -12.60 13.02 24.69
N VAL A 777 -11.32 12.67 24.83
CA VAL A 777 -10.97 11.31 25.27
C VAL A 777 -11.27 11.19 26.76
N THR A 778 -12.44 10.64 27.10
CA THR A 778 -12.81 10.36 28.48
C THR A 778 -11.92 9.23 29.02
N PRO A 779 -11.33 9.37 30.21
CA PRO A 779 -10.51 8.32 30.79
C PRO A 779 -11.35 7.12 31.27
N ASP A 780 -12.67 7.20 31.28
CA ASP A 780 -13.53 6.09 31.69
C ASP A 780 -13.38 4.88 30.75
N ILE A 781 -13.44 3.68 31.31
CA ILE A 781 -13.49 2.43 30.55
C ILE A 781 -14.92 2.18 30.10
N ASP A 782 -15.09 1.84 28.81
CA ASP A 782 -16.40 1.57 28.21
C ASP A 782 -17.12 0.43 28.94
N LYS A 783 -18.17 0.78 29.69
CA LYS A 783 -18.96 -0.15 30.48
C LYS A 783 -19.62 -1.25 29.66
N THR A 784 -19.88 -1.03 28.37
CA THR A 784 -20.47 -2.05 27.50
C THR A 784 -19.54 -3.24 27.26
N GLN A 785 -18.23 -3.07 27.53
CA GLN A 785 -17.22 -4.12 27.43
C GLN A 785 -16.95 -4.84 28.75
N ILE A 786 -17.52 -4.35 29.87
CA ILE A 786 -17.25 -4.89 31.20
C ILE A 786 -18.07 -6.15 31.46
N LEU A 787 -17.40 -7.21 31.89
CA LEU A 787 -18.04 -8.40 32.47
C LEU A 787 -17.66 -8.49 33.95
N ALA A 788 -18.65 -8.44 34.84
CA ALA A 788 -18.40 -8.47 36.29
C ALA A 788 -18.98 -9.73 36.95
N LYS A 789 -18.28 -10.22 37.98
CA LYS A 789 -18.72 -11.33 38.84
C LYS A 789 -18.56 -10.95 40.31
N ALA A 790 -19.65 -11.06 41.07
CA ALA A 790 -19.61 -10.91 42.52
C ALA A 790 -19.63 -12.28 43.23
N SER A 791 -18.95 -12.38 44.37
CA SER A 791 -18.96 -13.58 45.23
C SER A 791 -20.33 -13.83 45.88
N SER A 792 -21.19 -12.81 45.91
CA SER A 792 -22.58 -12.90 46.36
C SER A 792 -23.43 -11.86 45.64
N GLN A 793 -24.65 -12.23 45.25
CA GLN A 793 -25.63 -11.30 44.69
C GLN A 793 -27.05 -11.79 44.96
N HIS A 794 -27.99 -10.86 45.11
CA HIS A 794 -29.41 -11.17 45.16
C HIS A 794 -29.99 -11.29 43.73
N SER A 795 -30.96 -12.18 43.51
CA SER A 795 -31.50 -12.45 42.16
C SER A 795 -32.09 -11.22 41.47
N ASN A 796 -32.64 -10.28 42.25
CA ASN A 796 -33.27 -9.05 41.75
C ASN A 796 -32.31 -7.85 41.73
N SER A 797 -31.04 -8.05 42.13
CA SER A 797 -30.02 -6.99 42.22
C SER A 797 -28.65 -7.56 41.84
N PRO A 798 -28.50 -8.11 40.62
CA PRO A 798 -27.26 -8.74 40.15
C PRO A 798 -26.14 -7.72 39.99
N ILE A 799 -24.89 -8.21 39.88
CA ILE A 799 -23.70 -7.34 39.74
C ILE A 799 -23.72 -6.48 38.46
N SER A 800 -24.42 -6.93 37.40
CA SER A 800 -24.57 -6.16 36.15
C SER A 800 -25.22 -4.79 36.36
N ASN A 801 -26.07 -4.65 37.37
CA ASN A 801 -26.71 -3.37 37.70
C ASN A 801 -25.70 -2.31 38.19
N ALA A 802 -24.50 -2.69 38.60
CA ALA A 802 -23.48 -1.73 39.00
C ALA A 802 -22.65 -1.19 37.81
N PHE A 803 -23.00 -1.57 36.58
CA PHE A 803 -22.30 -1.18 35.35
C PHE A 803 -23.27 -0.84 34.21
N ASP A 804 -24.55 -0.60 34.50
CA ASP A 804 -25.57 -0.32 33.48
C ASP A 804 -25.68 1.17 33.12
N GLY A 805 -24.93 2.03 33.83
CA GLY A 805 -24.82 3.46 33.54
C GLY A 805 -25.95 4.28 34.16
N THR A 806 -26.72 3.72 35.09
CA THR A 806 -27.81 4.41 35.79
C THR A 806 -27.75 4.21 37.30
N ALA A 807 -27.93 5.30 38.05
CA ALA A 807 -28.02 5.25 39.51
C ALA A 807 -29.38 4.70 40.03
N GLU A 808 -30.32 4.36 39.14
CA GLU A 808 -31.66 3.90 39.47
C GLU A 808 -31.71 2.41 39.86
N THR A 809 -30.78 1.60 39.35
CA THR A 809 -30.64 0.19 39.71
C THR A 809 -29.50 0.03 40.74
N MET A 810 -29.33 -1.17 41.28
CA MET A 810 -28.20 -1.46 42.17
C MET A 810 -27.83 -2.93 42.17
N TRP A 811 -26.55 -3.21 42.39
CA TRP A 811 -26.07 -4.49 42.88
C TRP A 811 -26.27 -4.58 44.40
N HIS A 812 -26.66 -5.75 44.89
CA HIS A 812 -26.70 -6.04 46.32
C HIS A 812 -26.26 -7.48 46.57
N SER A 813 -25.39 -7.70 47.56
CA SER A 813 -25.05 -9.04 48.05
C SER A 813 -26.32 -9.80 48.45
N ASN A 814 -26.31 -11.13 48.43
CA ASN A 814 -27.50 -11.88 48.84
C ASN A 814 -27.91 -11.54 50.29
N TYR A 815 -29.22 -11.57 50.56
CA TYR A 815 -29.79 -11.21 51.86
C TYR A 815 -30.99 -12.08 52.20
N GLY A 816 -31.05 -12.63 53.42
CA GLY A 816 -32.17 -13.44 53.90
C GLY A 816 -31.84 -14.29 55.12
N LYS A 817 -32.85 -14.86 55.79
CA LYS A 817 -32.64 -15.65 57.04
C LYS A 817 -31.73 -16.88 56.89
N LYS A 818 -31.50 -17.36 55.67
CA LYS A 818 -30.63 -18.52 55.35
C LYS A 818 -29.22 -18.13 54.90
N ASP A 819 -28.96 -16.84 54.70
CA ASP A 819 -27.66 -16.30 54.29
C ASP A 819 -27.40 -15.01 55.08
N PRO A 820 -26.80 -15.13 56.28
CA PRO A 820 -26.61 -13.98 57.16
C PRO A 820 -25.58 -12.98 56.64
N GLY A 821 -24.90 -13.26 55.52
CA GLY A 821 -23.81 -12.47 54.98
C GLY A 821 -22.50 -12.64 55.77
N LYS A 822 -21.37 -12.70 55.07
CA LYS A 822 -20.04 -12.81 55.68
C LYS A 822 -18.99 -12.16 54.80
N PHE A 823 -18.36 -11.12 55.31
CA PHE A 823 -17.19 -10.51 54.68
C PHE A 823 -15.96 -11.43 54.73
N PRO A 824 -15.02 -11.29 53.77
CA PRO A 824 -15.04 -10.33 52.68
C PRO A 824 -15.98 -10.74 51.52
N TYR A 825 -16.55 -9.74 50.84
CA TYR A 825 -17.14 -9.94 49.51
C TYR A 825 -16.12 -9.56 48.44
N GLU A 826 -16.19 -10.21 47.29
CA GLU A 826 -15.26 -10.00 46.19
C GLU A 826 -16.03 -9.71 44.92
N VAL A 827 -15.62 -8.69 44.19
CA VAL A 827 -16.12 -8.36 42.85
C VAL A 827 -14.92 -8.39 41.91
N THR A 828 -14.95 -9.28 40.93
CA THR A 828 -13.99 -9.33 39.84
C THR A 828 -14.61 -8.65 38.63
N ILE A 829 -13.91 -7.66 38.08
CA ILE A 829 -14.32 -6.85 36.94
C ILE A 829 -13.37 -7.17 35.79
N ASP A 830 -13.85 -7.83 34.75
CA ASP A 830 -13.16 -7.99 33.47
C ASP A 830 -13.45 -6.75 32.62
N MET A 831 -12.40 -6.02 32.25
CA MET A 831 -12.54 -4.78 31.47
C MET A 831 -12.66 -5.03 29.96
N GLY A 832 -12.58 -6.28 29.50
CA GLY A 832 -12.66 -6.64 28.08
C GLY A 832 -11.35 -6.40 27.30
N GLY A 833 -10.28 -5.99 27.98
CA GLY A 833 -8.97 -5.71 27.40
C GLY A 833 -7.95 -5.21 28.42
N LEU A 834 -6.72 -4.98 27.98
CA LEU A 834 -5.64 -4.46 28.81
C LEU A 834 -5.70 -2.92 28.88
N TYR A 835 -5.83 -2.37 30.09
CA TYR A 835 -5.94 -0.93 30.34
C TYR A 835 -4.93 -0.46 31.39
N ALA A 836 -4.44 0.77 31.24
CA ALA A 836 -3.60 1.44 32.22
C ALA A 836 -4.46 2.05 33.34
N VAL A 837 -5.02 1.26 34.25
CA VAL A 837 -6.02 1.71 35.23
C VAL A 837 -5.37 2.60 36.30
N ASN A 838 -6.00 3.71 36.64
CA ASN A 838 -5.49 4.65 37.65
C ASN A 838 -6.54 5.10 38.69
N SER A 839 -7.81 4.73 38.52
CA SER A 839 -8.79 4.94 39.58
C SER A 839 -9.99 4.00 39.50
N PHE A 840 -10.64 3.83 40.65
CA PHE A 840 -11.90 3.11 40.84
C PHE A 840 -12.91 4.06 41.45
N HIS A 841 -14.12 4.11 40.91
CA HIS A 841 -15.20 4.90 41.48
C HIS A 841 -16.31 4.00 42.03
N TYR A 842 -16.88 4.44 43.14
CA TYR A 842 -18.00 3.79 43.81
C TYR A 842 -19.11 4.82 44.00
N LEU A 843 -20.27 4.56 43.42
CA LEU A 843 -21.50 5.29 43.74
C LEU A 843 -22.33 4.44 44.71
N PRO A 844 -22.49 4.88 45.97
CA PRO A 844 -23.39 4.24 46.92
C PRO A 844 -24.85 4.36 46.47
N ARG A 845 -25.68 3.42 46.89
CA ARG A 845 -27.14 3.52 46.68
C ARG A 845 -27.72 4.79 47.33
N ALA A 846 -28.66 5.45 46.65
CA ALA A 846 -29.23 6.75 47.06
C ALA A 846 -29.81 6.79 48.49
N ASN A 847 -30.35 5.67 49.00
CA ASN A 847 -30.98 5.64 50.33
C ASN A 847 -30.00 5.37 51.50
N GLY A 848 -28.69 5.37 51.27
CA GLY A 848 -27.66 5.39 52.32
C GLY A 848 -27.65 4.24 53.34
N GLY A 849 -28.37 3.15 53.06
CA GLY A 849 -28.76 2.14 54.05
C GLY A 849 -27.87 0.89 54.10
N ASN A 850 -28.55 -0.27 54.16
CA ASN A 850 -27.93 -1.59 54.19
C ASN A 850 -27.02 -1.82 52.96
N GLY A 851 -25.79 -2.26 53.20
CA GLY A 851 -24.84 -2.58 52.13
C GLY A 851 -23.80 -1.51 51.79
N MET A 852 -23.85 -0.30 52.35
CA MET A 852 -22.91 0.76 51.98
C MET A 852 -21.45 0.39 52.32
N LEU A 853 -20.59 0.28 51.31
CA LEU A 853 -19.21 -0.17 51.46
C LEU A 853 -18.44 0.76 52.40
N LYS A 854 -17.57 0.20 53.23
CA LYS A 854 -16.66 0.96 54.09
C LYS A 854 -15.23 0.60 53.76
N ASP A 855 -14.66 -0.44 54.37
CA ASP A 855 -13.25 -0.79 54.17
C ASP A 855 -13.09 -1.68 52.92
N TYR A 856 -12.10 -1.37 52.09
CA TYR A 856 -11.85 -2.07 50.83
C TYR A 856 -10.36 -2.30 50.57
N GLU A 857 -10.08 -3.28 49.71
CA GLU A 857 -8.81 -3.48 49.02
C GLU A 857 -9.10 -3.59 47.52
N ILE A 858 -8.31 -2.91 46.68
CA ILE A 858 -8.42 -2.96 45.22
C ILE A 858 -7.13 -3.53 44.67
N TYR A 859 -7.28 -4.52 43.79
CA TYR A 859 -6.18 -5.13 43.08
C TYR A 859 -6.38 -5.02 41.58
N VAL A 860 -5.29 -4.95 40.84
CA VAL A 860 -5.28 -4.98 39.38
C VAL A 860 -4.44 -6.18 38.95
N SER A 861 -4.99 -6.98 38.05
CA SER A 861 -4.37 -8.23 37.58
C SER A 861 -4.55 -8.42 36.07
N ARG A 862 -3.85 -9.43 35.54
CA ARG A 862 -3.94 -9.84 34.12
C ARG A 862 -4.64 -11.18 33.93
N SER A 863 -5.11 -11.80 35.01
CA SER A 863 -5.79 -13.08 34.97
C SER A 863 -6.94 -13.04 35.98
N PRO A 864 -8.11 -13.62 35.63
CA PRO A 864 -9.24 -13.65 36.54
C PRO A 864 -8.99 -14.54 37.78
N GLU A 865 -7.99 -15.43 37.73
CA GLU A 865 -7.65 -16.35 38.82
C GLU A 865 -6.60 -15.80 39.82
N ASP A 866 -5.82 -14.79 39.44
CA ASP A 866 -4.84 -14.13 40.31
C ASP A 866 -5.35 -12.75 40.75
N LEU A 867 -5.27 -12.47 42.06
CA LEU A 867 -5.60 -11.16 42.60
C LEU A 867 -4.68 -10.07 42.05
N GLY A 868 -3.43 -10.40 41.69
CA GLY A 868 -2.47 -9.44 41.14
C GLY A 868 -1.99 -8.41 42.16
N LYS A 869 -1.67 -7.20 41.68
CA LYS A 869 -1.05 -6.14 42.48
C LYS A 869 -2.10 -5.37 43.26
N GLN A 870 -1.92 -5.24 44.58
CA GLN A 870 -2.75 -4.35 45.39
C GLN A 870 -2.44 -2.89 45.04
N VAL A 871 -3.40 -2.21 44.42
CA VAL A 871 -3.24 -0.81 43.98
C VAL A 871 -3.82 0.18 44.97
N ALA A 872 -4.81 -0.24 45.77
CA ALA A 872 -5.40 0.60 46.81
C ALA A 872 -5.88 -0.21 48.01
N LYS A 873 -5.88 0.43 49.19
CA LYS A 873 -6.58 -0.03 50.40
C LYS A 873 -6.99 1.18 51.20
N GLY A 874 -8.23 1.20 51.67
CA GLY A 874 -8.75 2.36 52.37
C GLY A 874 -10.18 2.16 52.84
N SER A 875 -10.83 3.28 53.14
CA SER A 875 -12.20 3.32 53.63
C SER A 875 -13.00 4.35 52.82
N PHE A 876 -14.17 3.96 52.33
CA PHE A 876 -15.18 4.89 51.83
C PHE A 876 -15.86 5.63 52.99
N THR A 877 -16.19 6.89 52.75
CA THR A 877 -16.95 7.72 53.69
C THR A 877 -18.43 7.35 53.69
N LYS A 878 -19.16 7.68 54.76
CA LYS A 878 -20.59 7.39 54.88
C LYS A 878 -21.44 8.47 54.19
N GLU A 879 -21.19 8.68 52.92
CA GLU A 879 -21.86 9.64 52.04
C GLU A 879 -22.51 8.92 50.86
N THR A 880 -23.44 9.57 50.15
CA THR A 880 -24.14 9.00 48.99
C THR A 880 -23.63 9.50 47.64
N ASP A 881 -22.70 10.47 47.64
CA ASP A 881 -22.08 10.99 46.43
C ASP A 881 -21.05 10.00 45.86
N LEU A 882 -20.69 10.18 44.58
CA LEU A 882 -19.66 9.37 43.90
C LEU A 882 -18.31 9.50 44.63
N GLN A 883 -17.77 8.39 45.09
CA GLN A 883 -16.50 8.33 45.80
C GLN A 883 -15.42 7.77 44.87
N LYS A 884 -14.27 8.44 44.80
CA LYS A 884 -13.18 8.09 43.89
C LYS A 884 -11.96 7.61 44.65
N VAL A 885 -11.43 6.47 44.23
CA VAL A 885 -10.18 5.88 44.74
C VAL A 885 -9.14 6.00 43.64
N LYS A 886 -8.24 6.97 43.76
CA LYS A 886 -7.09 7.07 42.86
C LYS A 886 -5.97 6.16 43.35
N PHE A 887 -5.27 5.54 42.42
CA PHE A 887 -4.09 4.72 42.68
C PHE A 887 -3.06 4.90 41.55
N PRO A 888 -1.79 4.52 41.76
CA PRO A 888 -0.78 4.58 40.70
C PRO A 888 -1.25 3.84 39.45
N THR A 889 -1.03 4.45 38.27
CA THR A 889 -1.31 3.82 36.97
C THR A 889 -0.73 2.42 36.95
N THR A 890 -1.61 1.43 36.82
CA THR A 890 -1.27 0.01 36.85
C THR A 890 -1.96 -0.68 35.69
N TRP A 891 -1.19 -1.37 34.87
CA TRP A 891 -1.73 -2.09 33.72
C TRP A 891 -2.36 -3.40 34.15
N GLY A 892 -3.60 -3.63 33.74
CA GLY A 892 -4.29 -4.89 33.96
C GLY A 892 -5.50 -5.04 33.07
N GLU A 893 -6.05 -6.25 33.08
CA GLU A 893 -7.28 -6.60 32.39
C GLU A 893 -8.44 -6.79 33.38
N TYR A 894 -8.09 -7.09 34.63
CA TYR A 894 -9.03 -7.32 35.70
C TYR A 894 -8.79 -6.34 36.85
N VAL A 895 -9.87 -5.86 37.43
CA VAL A 895 -9.86 -5.18 38.73
C VAL A 895 -10.62 -6.03 39.72
N HIS A 896 -9.98 -6.36 40.85
CA HIS A 896 -10.60 -7.08 41.95
C HIS A 896 -10.87 -6.12 43.09
N LEU A 897 -12.15 -5.90 43.40
CA LEU A 897 -12.59 -5.19 44.59
C LEU A 897 -12.89 -6.19 45.69
N LYS A 898 -12.12 -6.12 46.78
CA LYS A 898 -12.38 -6.88 48.00
C LYS A 898 -12.98 -5.97 49.06
N ILE A 899 -14.21 -6.26 49.43
CA ILE A 899 -15.02 -5.48 50.38
C ILE A 899 -14.88 -6.12 51.75
N LEU A 900 -14.25 -5.42 52.69
CA LEU A 900 -13.91 -5.96 54.01
C LEU A 900 -15.00 -5.74 55.05
N ASN A 901 -15.75 -4.64 54.95
CA ASN A 901 -16.94 -4.36 55.75
C ASN A 901 -17.82 -3.26 55.13
N SER A 902 -18.95 -2.96 55.78
CA SER A 902 -19.88 -1.89 55.43
C SER A 902 -20.21 -1.00 56.63
N HIS A 903 -20.74 0.19 56.38
CA HIS A 903 -21.16 1.13 57.43
C HIS A 903 -22.45 0.70 58.16
N GLY A 904 -23.14 -0.33 57.65
CA GLY A 904 -24.38 -0.87 58.23
C GLY A 904 -24.12 -1.92 59.32
N ASN A 905 -25.12 -2.14 60.19
CA ASN A 905 -25.03 -3.15 61.26
C ASN A 905 -25.14 -4.60 60.77
N ASN A 906 -25.53 -4.81 59.51
CA ASN A 906 -25.66 -6.12 58.88
C ASN A 906 -24.54 -6.32 57.85
N PRO A 907 -23.98 -7.53 57.72
CA PRO A 907 -22.80 -7.79 56.90
C PRO A 907 -23.17 -7.97 55.41
N HIS A 908 -23.67 -6.90 54.78
CA HIS A 908 -24.01 -6.86 53.36
C HIS A 908 -23.20 -5.81 52.61
N ALA A 909 -23.17 -5.91 51.28
CA ALA A 909 -22.55 -4.96 50.35
C ALA A 909 -23.52 -4.57 49.22
N ALA A 910 -23.50 -3.32 48.77
CA ALA A 910 -24.34 -2.80 47.70
C ALA A 910 -23.74 -1.58 47.01
N ALA A 911 -23.97 -1.46 45.70
CA ALA A 911 -23.52 -0.34 44.88
C ALA A 911 -24.58 0.02 43.84
N ALA A 912 -24.79 1.33 43.62
CA ALA A 912 -25.56 1.82 42.48
C ALA A 912 -24.71 1.71 41.22
N GLU A 913 -23.48 2.25 41.26
CA GLU A 913 -22.55 2.21 40.13
C GLU A 913 -21.11 1.95 40.58
N PHE A 914 -20.35 1.30 39.71
CA PHE A 914 -18.90 1.23 39.73
C PHE A 914 -18.35 1.79 38.41
N ASP A 915 -17.27 2.55 38.49
CA ASP A 915 -16.52 2.99 37.31
C ASP A 915 -15.03 2.71 37.48
N LEU A 916 -14.33 2.65 36.35
CA LEU A 916 -12.88 2.55 36.28
C LEU A 916 -12.38 3.61 35.30
N THR A 917 -11.26 4.25 35.65
CA THR A 917 -10.58 5.15 34.72
C THR A 917 -9.21 4.61 34.33
N GLN A 918 -8.83 4.88 33.09
CA GLN A 918 -7.51 4.62 32.54
C GLN A 918 -6.69 5.91 32.43
N ASP A 919 -5.38 5.76 32.51
CA ASP A 919 -4.40 6.77 32.19
C ASP A 919 -4.10 6.72 30.69
N LEU A 920 -4.73 7.62 29.94
CA LEU A 920 -4.60 7.70 28.48
C LEU A 920 -3.21 8.15 28.02
N ASN A 921 -2.41 8.73 28.92
CA ASN A 921 -1.03 9.16 28.66
C ASN A 921 0.00 8.12 29.11
N ALA A 922 -0.44 7.00 29.69
CA ALA A 922 0.44 5.91 30.03
C ALA A 922 1.16 5.45 28.76
N LYS A 923 2.49 5.44 28.81
CA LYS A 923 3.28 4.83 27.74
C LYS A 923 2.79 3.40 27.57
N PRO A 924 2.44 2.96 26.34
CA PRO A 924 2.13 1.57 26.08
C PRO A 924 3.26 0.71 26.66
N LEU A 925 2.88 -0.32 27.42
CA LEU A 925 3.88 -1.25 27.91
C LEU A 925 4.56 -1.92 26.72
N ALA A 926 5.88 -2.13 26.83
CA ALA A 926 6.61 -2.88 25.84
C ALA A 926 6.15 -4.33 25.89
N ASP A 927 5.96 -4.98 24.75
CA ASP A 927 5.64 -6.40 24.75
C ASP A 927 6.81 -7.21 25.33
N GLU A 928 6.53 -8.15 26.22
CA GLU A 928 7.52 -9.15 26.63
C GLU A 928 7.67 -10.10 25.47
N VAL A 929 8.92 -10.36 25.07
CA VAL A 929 9.21 -11.30 24.00
C VAL A 929 10.13 -12.38 24.55
N ALA A 930 9.69 -13.63 24.47
CA ALA A 930 10.51 -14.79 24.76
C ALA A 930 10.59 -15.68 23.53
N TYR A 931 11.79 -15.83 22.97
CA TYR A 931 12.00 -16.78 21.88
C TYR A 931 11.85 -18.21 22.39
N LEU A 932 11.10 -19.04 21.65
CA LEU A 932 10.92 -20.45 22.03
C LEU A 932 12.25 -21.21 22.07
N SER A 933 13.24 -20.78 21.28
CA SER A 933 14.60 -21.33 21.26
C SER A 933 15.45 -20.96 22.48
N ASP A 934 15.08 -19.90 23.21
CA ASP A 934 15.70 -19.51 24.48
C ASP A 934 15.02 -20.21 25.67
N LEU A 935 13.83 -20.77 25.47
CA LEU A 935 13.09 -21.50 26.49
C LEU A 935 13.49 -22.98 26.51
N LYS A 936 13.46 -23.58 27.70
CA LYS A 936 13.68 -25.02 27.87
C LYS A 936 12.35 -25.77 27.68
N PRO A 937 12.25 -26.70 26.71
CA PRO A 937 11.08 -27.56 26.59
C PRO A 937 10.85 -28.40 27.85
N SER A 938 9.59 -28.59 28.24
CA SER A 938 9.22 -29.48 29.34
C SER A 938 9.30 -30.95 28.94
N SER A 939 9.08 -31.26 27.67
CA SER A 939 9.39 -32.55 27.06
C SER A 939 9.65 -32.40 25.57
N SER A 940 10.37 -33.34 24.99
CA SER A 940 10.60 -33.39 23.55
C SER A 940 10.77 -34.81 23.05
N LYS A 941 10.38 -35.05 21.80
CA LYS A 941 10.57 -36.29 21.04
C LYS A 941 11.13 -35.93 19.67
N GLY A 942 11.97 -36.79 19.10
CA GLY A 942 12.63 -36.52 17.81
C GLY A 942 13.86 -35.63 17.94
N LYS A 943 14.43 -35.21 16.80
CA LYS A 943 15.65 -34.38 16.73
C LYS A 943 15.26 -32.92 16.45
N PHE A 944 15.82 -32.00 17.23
CA PHE A 944 15.70 -30.56 17.00
C PHE A 944 16.95 -29.83 17.53
N ASN A 945 17.19 -28.62 17.03
CA ASN A 945 18.25 -27.71 17.44
C ASN A 945 17.67 -26.30 17.68
N ASN A 946 18.15 -25.62 18.72
CA ASN A 946 17.80 -24.22 18.96
C ASN A 946 18.78 -23.31 18.21
N ASP A 947 18.25 -22.27 17.56
CA ASP A 947 18.97 -21.24 16.79
C ASP A 947 19.86 -21.79 15.67
N LYS A 948 19.65 -23.05 15.28
CA LYS A 948 20.41 -23.78 14.24
C LYS A 948 19.50 -24.78 13.51
N SER A 949 19.82 -25.00 12.23
CA SER A 949 19.25 -26.08 11.42
C SER A 949 19.56 -27.46 12.00
N ILE A 950 18.91 -28.51 11.51
CA ILE A 950 19.23 -29.91 11.89
C ILE A 950 20.66 -30.33 11.49
N GLY A 951 21.23 -29.78 10.42
CA GLY A 951 22.63 -29.97 10.04
C GLY A 951 23.62 -29.01 10.72
N GLY A 952 23.13 -28.12 11.60
CA GLY A 952 23.97 -27.24 12.43
C GLY A 952 24.37 -25.91 11.79
N LYS A 953 23.73 -25.54 10.69
CA LYS A 953 23.88 -24.24 10.00
C LYS A 953 22.96 -23.20 10.64
N THR A 954 23.10 -21.95 10.19
CA THR A 954 22.15 -20.88 10.54
C THR A 954 20.78 -21.24 9.97
N LEU A 955 19.71 -21.03 10.75
CA LEU A 955 18.33 -21.23 10.29
C LEU A 955 18.07 -20.36 9.06
N SER A 956 17.48 -20.95 8.04
CA SER A 956 17.22 -20.26 6.78
C SER A 956 16.00 -20.85 6.11
N VAL A 957 15.06 -19.97 5.75
CA VAL A 957 13.83 -20.34 5.04
C VAL A 957 13.61 -19.31 3.94
N ASN A 958 13.50 -19.78 2.70
CA ASN A 958 13.40 -18.96 1.48
C ASN A 958 14.55 -17.94 1.35
N GLU A 959 15.78 -18.41 1.53
CA GLU A 959 17.04 -17.64 1.49
C GLU A 959 17.18 -16.56 2.57
N GLN A 960 16.16 -16.37 3.41
CA GLN A 960 16.22 -15.46 4.53
C GLN A 960 16.80 -16.18 5.75
N THR A 961 17.85 -15.61 6.33
CA THR A 961 18.51 -16.17 7.51
C THR A 961 17.92 -15.62 8.80
N TYR A 962 17.84 -16.47 9.83
CA TYR A 962 17.30 -16.12 11.14
C TYR A 962 18.31 -16.43 12.24
N LYS A 963 18.43 -15.47 13.16
CA LYS A 963 19.24 -15.64 14.37
C LYS A 963 18.52 -16.47 15.44
N LYS A 964 17.19 -16.51 15.40
CA LYS A 964 16.34 -17.10 16.41
C LYS A 964 15.32 -18.05 15.79
N GLY A 965 15.13 -19.20 16.41
CA GLY A 965 14.14 -20.19 16.00
C GLY A 965 14.53 -21.63 16.36
N ILE A 966 13.74 -22.60 15.93
CA ILE A 966 13.96 -24.01 16.21
C ILE A 966 13.98 -24.78 14.90
N GLY A 967 15.12 -25.39 14.57
CA GLY A 967 15.23 -26.31 13.44
C GLY A 967 14.93 -27.73 13.89
N ALA A 968 14.02 -28.41 13.21
CA ALA A 968 13.45 -29.67 13.67
C ALA A 968 13.39 -30.70 12.54
N LEU A 969 13.57 -31.98 12.87
CA LEU A 969 13.38 -33.12 11.95
C LEU A 969 11.93 -33.59 12.04
N SER A 970 11.32 -34.06 10.95
CA SER A 970 9.97 -34.62 10.99
C SER A 970 9.83 -35.77 12.01
N GLY A 971 8.64 -35.87 12.57
CA GLY A 971 8.35 -36.73 13.73
C GLY A 971 8.77 -36.12 15.07
N SER A 972 9.25 -34.87 15.09
CA SER A 972 9.55 -34.17 16.33
C SER A 972 8.31 -33.58 17.00
N GLU A 973 8.32 -33.63 18.32
CA GLU A 973 7.34 -33.00 19.18
C GLU A 973 8.10 -32.23 20.26
N ILE A 974 7.81 -30.93 20.43
CA ILE A 974 8.47 -30.07 21.40
C ILE A 974 7.37 -29.43 22.25
N VAL A 975 7.36 -29.74 23.54
CA VAL A 975 6.34 -29.28 24.48
C VAL A 975 6.94 -28.26 25.43
N TYR A 976 6.24 -27.15 25.60
CA TYR A 976 6.53 -26.10 26.56
C TYR A 976 5.40 -26.02 27.57
N THR A 977 5.77 -25.99 28.86
CA THR A 977 4.83 -25.62 29.92
C THR A 977 4.87 -24.11 30.04
N LEU A 978 3.73 -23.48 29.81
CA LEU A 978 3.52 -22.04 29.93
C LEU A 978 2.80 -21.72 31.24
N ASP A 979 2.91 -20.48 31.68
CA ASP A 979 2.21 -19.99 32.87
C ASP A 979 0.78 -19.51 32.58
N GLY A 980 0.32 -19.59 31.32
CA GLY A 980 -0.99 -19.12 30.87
C GLY A 980 -1.08 -17.62 30.57
N SER A 981 -0.01 -16.86 30.80
CA SER A 981 -0.01 -15.40 30.70
C SER A 981 0.58 -14.85 29.39
N TRP A 982 0.94 -15.71 28.44
CA TRP A 982 1.37 -15.31 27.10
C TRP A 982 0.15 -15.09 26.20
N ASP A 983 0.15 -14.04 25.41
CA ASP A 983 -1.00 -13.66 24.58
C ASP A 983 -0.90 -14.22 23.16
N VAL A 984 0.31 -14.17 22.59
CA VAL A 984 0.53 -14.51 21.18
C VAL A 984 1.75 -15.40 21.03
N LEU A 985 1.64 -16.48 20.25
CA LEU A 985 2.79 -17.13 19.63
C LEU A 985 2.96 -16.54 18.25
N LYS A 986 4.06 -15.84 18.00
CA LYS A 986 4.38 -15.23 16.70
C LYS A 986 5.66 -15.83 16.15
N GLY A 987 5.73 -16.07 14.84
CA GLY A 987 6.92 -16.55 14.14
C GLY A 987 6.57 -16.92 12.73
N HIS A 988 7.48 -17.56 12.02
CA HIS A 988 7.17 -18.21 10.76
C HIS A 988 7.55 -19.68 10.82
N VAL A 989 6.95 -20.45 9.94
CA VAL A 989 7.30 -21.85 9.71
C VAL A 989 7.67 -22.05 8.26
N GLY A 990 8.63 -22.92 7.98
CA GLY A 990 8.94 -23.32 6.61
C GLY A 990 10.08 -24.32 6.54
N MET A 991 10.30 -24.87 5.35
CA MET A 991 11.36 -25.82 5.09
C MET A 991 12.73 -25.15 5.29
N ASP A 992 13.67 -25.86 5.91
CA ASP A 992 15.03 -25.35 6.05
C ASP A 992 15.76 -25.40 4.70
N ASP A 993 16.32 -24.28 4.24
CA ASP A 993 17.03 -24.18 2.96
C ASP A 993 18.24 -25.14 2.88
N GLU A 994 18.75 -25.65 4.02
CA GLU A 994 19.86 -26.59 4.07
C GLU A 994 19.60 -27.88 3.27
N VAL A 995 18.35 -28.32 3.18
CA VAL A 995 17.98 -29.56 2.48
C VAL A 995 17.53 -29.34 1.03
N GLY A 996 17.46 -28.08 0.57
CA GLY A 996 16.97 -27.73 -0.75
C GLY A 996 15.57 -28.29 -1.02
N ASP A 997 15.36 -28.89 -2.20
CA ASP A 997 14.09 -29.49 -2.62
C ASP A 997 13.87 -30.92 -2.05
N GLY A 998 14.67 -31.33 -1.04
CA GLY A 998 14.85 -32.73 -0.69
C GLY A 998 13.84 -33.36 0.27
N GLY A 999 12.87 -32.62 0.81
CA GLY A 999 11.91 -33.12 1.79
C GLY A 999 10.64 -32.28 1.90
N SER A 1000 9.67 -32.75 2.69
CA SER A 1000 8.37 -32.11 2.85
C SER A 1000 7.81 -32.26 4.27
N VAL A 1001 7.36 -31.16 4.87
CA VAL A 1001 6.93 -31.13 6.27
C VAL A 1001 5.59 -30.43 6.47
N MET A 1002 4.92 -30.77 7.56
CA MET A 1002 3.73 -30.06 8.03
C MET A 1002 3.91 -29.68 9.50
N PHE A 1003 3.66 -28.41 9.80
CA PHE A 1003 3.79 -27.83 11.13
C PHE A 1003 2.43 -27.85 11.82
N ARG A 1004 2.39 -28.31 13.08
CA ARG A 1004 1.20 -28.19 13.94
C ARG A 1004 1.56 -27.57 15.26
N VAL A 1005 0.66 -26.75 15.78
CA VAL A 1005 0.73 -26.24 17.15
C VAL A 1005 -0.52 -26.62 17.89
N TYR A 1006 -0.35 -27.17 19.09
CA TYR A 1006 -1.43 -27.46 20.03
C TYR A 1006 -1.31 -26.56 21.26
N GLY A 1007 -2.43 -25.99 21.69
CA GLY A 1007 -2.58 -25.33 22.99
C GLY A 1007 -3.50 -26.16 23.88
N ASP A 1008 -3.04 -26.58 25.04
CA ASP A 1008 -3.77 -27.44 26.00
C ASP A 1008 -4.39 -28.68 25.33
N GLY A 1009 -3.64 -29.31 24.43
CA GLY A 1009 -4.08 -30.48 23.66
C GLY A 1009 -5.01 -30.19 22.48
N LYS A 1010 -5.48 -28.95 22.29
CA LYS A 1010 -6.29 -28.54 21.13
C LYS A 1010 -5.40 -28.04 20.00
N LEU A 1011 -5.64 -28.52 18.77
CA LEU A 1011 -4.97 -28.00 17.58
C LEU A 1011 -5.38 -26.54 17.36
N ILE A 1012 -4.40 -25.63 17.33
CA ILE A 1012 -4.60 -24.19 17.14
C ILE A 1012 -3.90 -23.64 15.89
N PHE A 1013 -2.99 -24.40 15.29
CA PHE A 1013 -2.38 -24.09 14.01
C PHE A 1013 -1.98 -25.36 13.28
N GLU A 1014 -2.16 -25.35 11.98
CA GLU A 1014 -1.65 -26.35 11.05
C GLU A 1014 -1.20 -25.60 9.79
N SER A 1015 0.03 -25.83 9.35
CA SER A 1015 0.50 -25.34 8.05
C SER A 1015 -0.05 -26.20 6.92
N PRO A 1016 -0.18 -25.68 5.69
CA PRO A 1016 -0.15 -26.56 4.53
C PRO A 1016 1.21 -27.26 4.47
N GLU A 1017 1.30 -28.29 3.64
CA GLU A 1017 2.57 -28.92 3.30
C GLU A 1017 3.61 -27.88 2.85
N GLN A 1018 4.80 -27.97 3.42
CA GLN A 1018 5.94 -27.09 3.16
C GLN A 1018 7.06 -27.91 2.53
N ASP A 1019 7.50 -27.53 1.34
CA ASP A 1019 8.68 -28.08 0.66
C ASP A 1019 9.72 -26.96 0.45
N GLY A 1020 10.85 -27.27 -0.21
CA GLY A 1020 11.92 -26.30 -0.50
C GLY A 1020 11.50 -25.10 -1.37
N LYS A 1021 10.28 -25.11 -1.95
CA LYS A 1021 9.72 -24.04 -2.80
C LYS A 1021 8.58 -23.31 -2.11
N SER A 1022 8.01 -23.85 -1.03
CA SER A 1022 6.97 -23.21 -0.25
C SER A 1022 7.48 -21.94 0.41
N ILE A 1023 6.69 -20.87 0.34
CA ILE A 1023 6.96 -19.64 1.09
C ILE A 1023 6.70 -19.87 2.58
N LYS A 1024 7.56 -19.31 3.44
CA LYS A 1024 7.42 -19.36 4.88
C LYS A 1024 6.05 -18.82 5.28
N GLN A 1025 5.38 -19.53 6.17
CA GLN A 1025 4.05 -19.15 6.61
C GLN A 1025 4.13 -18.39 7.93
N LEU A 1026 3.45 -17.24 8.03
CA LEU A 1026 3.30 -16.55 9.30
C LEU A 1026 2.44 -17.41 10.25
N MET A 1027 2.99 -17.67 11.42
CA MET A 1027 2.31 -18.24 12.57
C MET A 1027 2.11 -17.11 13.58
N GLU A 1028 0.91 -16.54 13.65
CA GLU A 1028 0.52 -15.57 14.69
C GLU A 1028 -0.76 -16.07 15.37
N LEU A 1029 -0.60 -16.73 16.52
CA LEU A 1029 -1.66 -17.48 17.19
C LEU A 1029 -2.00 -16.83 18.52
N ASN A 1030 -3.30 -16.66 18.81
CA ASN A 1030 -3.76 -16.33 20.15
C ASN A 1030 -3.60 -17.55 21.06
N ILE A 1031 -2.74 -17.43 22.07
CA ILE A 1031 -2.44 -18.48 23.05
C ILE A 1031 -2.80 -18.06 24.47
N LYS A 1032 -3.65 -17.05 24.62
CA LYS A 1032 -4.07 -16.55 25.93
C LYS A 1032 -4.69 -17.69 26.76
N GLY A 1033 -4.20 -17.86 27.99
CA GLY A 1033 -4.65 -18.90 28.91
C GLY A 1033 -4.05 -20.29 28.66
N VAL A 1034 -3.30 -20.50 27.57
CA VAL A 1034 -2.68 -21.79 27.23
C VAL A 1034 -1.56 -22.12 28.22
N LYS A 1035 -1.63 -23.28 28.87
CA LYS A 1035 -0.65 -23.75 29.86
C LYS A 1035 0.28 -24.82 29.30
N GLU A 1036 -0.11 -25.49 28.23
CA GLU A 1036 0.72 -26.41 27.48
C GLU A 1036 0.75 -26.01 26.00
N LEU A 1037 1.93 -25.67 25.49
CA LEU A 1037 2.14 -25.39 24.08
C LEU A 1037 2.98 -26.52 23.48
N LYS A 1038 2.47 -27.18 22.44
CA LYS A 1038 3.17 -28.27 21.76
C LYS A 1038 3.35 -27.97 20.28
N LEU A 1039 4.60 -27.89 19.85
CA LEU A 1039 5.01 -27.83 18.45
C LEU A 1039 5.20 -29.25 17.93
N VAL A 1040 4.67 -29.55 16.75
CA VAL A 1040 4.82 -30.86 16.11
C VAL A 1040 5.22 -30.63 14.67
N LEU A 1041 6.28 -31.31 14.23
CA LEU A 1041 6.67 -31.36 12.83
C LEU A 1041 6.35 -32.76 12.30
N LEU A 1042 5.51 -32.83 11.28
CA LEU A 1042 5.05 -34.08 10.68
C LEU A 1042 5.73 -34.31 9.33
N PRO A 1043 6.07 -35.58 9.00
CA PRO A 1043 6.44 -35.94 7.65
C PRO A 1043 5.19 -35.92 6.76
N VAL A 1044 5.37 -35.65 5.48
CA VAL A 1044 4.27 -35.72 4.50
C VAL A 1044 4.37 -36.98 3.65
N ASP A 1045 5.57 -37.49 3.39
CA ASP A 1045 5.84 -38.76 2.71
C ASP A 1045 6.60 -39.76 3.62
N ASP A 1046 7.08 -40.87 3.05
CA ASP A 1046 7.76 -41.95 3.77
C ASP A 1046 9.30 -41.76 3.87
N ASP A 1047 9.89 -40.75 3.20
CA ASP A 1047 11.36 -40.51 3.17
C ASP A 1047 11.79 -39.33 4.06
N ASN A 1048 11.85 -39.61 5.36
CA ASN A 1048 12.00 -38.56 6.38
C ASN A 1048 13.45 -38.05 6.57
N ALA A 1049 14.40 -38.45 5.72
CA ALA A 1049 15.82 -38.14 5.97
C ALA A 1049 16.17 -36.65 5.80
N ASN A 1050 15.41 -35.94 4.97
CA ASN A 1050 15.60 -34.53 4.62
C ASN A 1050 14.43 -33.64 5.06
N ASP A 1051 13.50 -34.17 5.84
CA ASP A 1051 12.34 -33.44 6.32
C ASP A 1051 12.69 -32.49 7.47
N HIS A 1052 13.49 -31.46 7.16
CA HIS A 1052 13.94 -30.44 8.09
C HIS A 1052 13.05 -29.20 7.98
N GLY A 1053 12.35 -28.88 9.05
CA GLY A 1053 11.49 -27.70 9.14
C GLY A 1053 11.94 -26.76 10.24
N ASP A 1054 11.87 -25.47 9.98
CA ASP A 1054 12.24 -24.43 10.92
C ASP A 1054 11.03 -23.65 11.44
N TRP A 1055 10.97 -23.49 12.76
CA TRP A 1055 10.14 -22.49 13.43
C TRP A 1055 10.98 -21.21 13.62
N VAL A 1056 11.03 -20.33 12.61
CA VAL A 1056 11.90 -19.14 12.59
C VAL A 1056 11.26 -17.90 13.22
N ASP A 1057 12.06 -17.11 13.94
CA ASP A 1057 11.60 -15.98 14.78
C ASP A 1057 10.43 -16.36 15.72
N ALA A 1058 10.32 -17.64 16.07
CA ALA A 1058 9.23 -18.17 16.90
C ALA A 1058 9.39 -17.67 18.34
N LYS A 1059 8.47 -16.80 18.76
CA LYS A 1059 8.48 -16.09 20.02
C LYS A 1059 7.10 -16.01 20.63
N LEU A 1060 7.06 -16.17 21.95
CA LEU A 1060 5.92 -15.83 22.77
C LEU A 1060 5.95 -14.34 23.01
N ILE A 1061 4.79 -13.71 22.88
CA ILE A 1061 4.57 -12.30 23.10
C ILE A 1061 3.53 -12.16 24.20
N ARG A 1062 3.93 -11.51 25.30
CA ARG A 1062 3.03 -11.04 26.34
C ARG A 1062 2.79 -9.57 26.07
N LYS A 1063 1.58 -9.24 25.62
CA LYS A 1063 1.24 -7.88 25.19
C LYS A 1063 1.35 -6.94 26.38
N GLY A 1064 2.16 -5.91 26.17
CA GLY A 1064 2.49 -4.88 27.12
C GLY A 1064 2.88 -5.39 28.50
N SER A 1065 4.09 -5.92 28.72
CA SER A 1065 4.69 -6.20 30.04
C SER A 1065 5.42 -4.98 30.65
N GLU A 1066 5.45 -4.88 31.98
CA GLU A 1066 6.18 -3.82 32.71
C GLU A 1066 7.70 -3.86 32.54
#